data_AF-A0A2B2CGN6-F1
#
_entry.id   AF-A0A2B2CGN6-F1
#
_cell.length_a   1.000
_cell.length_b   1.000
_cell.length_c   1.000
_cell.angle_alpha   90.00
_cell.angle_beta   90.00
_cell.angle_gamma   90.00
#
_symmetry.space_group_name_H-M   'P 1'
#
loop_
_entity.id
_entity.type
_entity.pdbx_description
1 polymer ?
#
loop_
_entity_poly.entity_id
_entity_poly.type
_entity_poly.pdbx_seq_one_letter_code
_entity_poly.pdbx_strand_id
1 'polypeptide(L)'
;MILKKFFAGFLAFLIVCNMIKLGGVSAENIEPKIKVKLVNNLGNKAELTIKPSGVYYVENSTVRLTSGKSYLLQYKNNNITILDGTTPLFTSDNVKIKPAKETDYLSINNRNYLGSFQFVPENSKYVRPINEIYMEDYLKGVVPSEMYASWNREALKTQAIAARTYALTYKSVTIDDTINYQVYGGYTWNPNSTAAVDETKGEVLKANGRLVSAVFSASNGGKTESNANVWGSSPLSYLTIKEDPYDAKTAWKFSISKQQFNPANLTWSQMKEKDTTIINMIKAWMATHGYAGKEIKITAIPVLSLHTPTSGGRVSKGNITVEFLTKDKIDENGAYIPQKLEYKNVAASQIRAMVGNRMMLSYLVSNIADKDGTITVSGLGDGHGVGLSQWGAQNRAEAGQKYNQILAFYYDGASIVREYGDRPVPVVEAPAEPTEQKAADTTEQPEPSEQKTSTTEELAAVKPVQETPKTPVIDQTAPTISEVKVNVDHLKNKTFVSFKTNEKAKVTVYLKDSKGKIFTYLLKDALTGAGTITKEYNSYSLANGKYYAGIIAVDLSNNRSSTLPSFEVKKDKTAPKISSVKASIDNKNNKAHITFKTNENAKVTVYIKNNSGKILSYLKKDIQTKAGTINQEYNTKSLGNGKYSVVISATDTSKNRSSVTTSFEVKKVVKMKTGKVTVTRLNVRSSASTKGKVIGSLKKNQTVTIVSTTGSWYKIKYGKTTGYVSKSYIK
;
A
#
# COMPACT_ATOMS: atom_id res chain seq x y z
N MET A 1 41.99 -56.17 55.74
CA MET A 1 42.80 -56.50 54.54
C MET A 1 41.86 -57.04 53.48
N ILE A 2 41.95 -56.52 52.25
CA ILE A 2 41.48 -57.11 50.97
C ILE A 2 40.14 -57.88 50.97
N LEU A 3 39.16 -57.37 50.22
CA LEU A 3 38.44 -58.23 49.28
C LEU A 3 38.09 -57.50 47.98
N LYS A 4 38.56 -58.03 46.86
CA LYS A 4 38.31 -57.54 45.49
C LYS A 4 37.48 -58.56 44.72
N LYS A 5 36.25 -58.19 44.35
CA LYS A 5 35.68 -58.20 42.98
C LYS A 5 34.16 -58.05 43.08
N PHE A 6 33.60 -57.18 42.25
CA PHE A 6 32.29 -56.54 42.45
C PHE A 6 31.30 -56.87 41.32
N PHE A 7 30.00 -56.78 41.62
CA PHE A 7 28.88 -57.15 40.76
C PHE A 7 28.82 -56.38 39.43
N ALA A 8 28.51 -57.09 38.34
CA ALA A 8 28.12 -56.52 37.04
C ALA A 8 27.05 -57.41 36.40
N GLY A 9 25.85 -56.88 36.15
CA GLY A 9 24.77 -57.69 35.56
C GLY A 9 23.31 -57.24 35.68
N PHE A 10 22.98 -55.97 36.00
CA PHE A 10 21.58 -55.51 35.97
C PHE A 10 21.34 -54.01 35.68
N LEU A 11 22.35 -53.23 35.29
CA LEU A 11 22.22 -51.77 35.10
C LEU A 11 22.51 -51.30 33.65
N ALA A 12 22.23 -52.16 32.67
CA ALA A 12 22.37 -51.83 31.24
C ALA A 12 21.02 -51.55 30.53
N PHE A 13 19.91 -51.58 31.27
CA PHE A 13 18.54 -51.41 30.73
C PHE A 13 17.79 -50.18 31.29
N LEU A 14 18.48 -49.34 32.07
CA LEU A 14 17.94 -48.10 32.67
C LEU A 14 18.68 -46.83 32.20
N ILE A 15 19.26 -46.89 30.99
CA ILE A 15 19.71 -45.71 30.21
C ILE A 15 18.77 -45.53 29.00
N VAL A 16 17.49 -45.85 29.22
CA VAL A 16 16.34 -45.56 28.35
C VAL A 16 15.29 -44.95 29.26
N CYS A 17 14.59 -43.91 28.79
CA CYS A 17 13.59 -43.14 29.55
C CYS A 17 14.10 -42.27 30.72
N ASN A 18 14.92 -41.25 30.42
CA ASN A 18 14.71 -39.91 31.03
C ASN A 18 15.22 -38.70 30.20
N MET A 19 15.29 -38.84 28.87
CA MET A 19 15.29 -37.67 27.97
C MET A 19 13.85 -37.25 27.64
N ILE A 20 13.13 -36.73 28.64
CA ILE A 20 11.89 -35.96 28.39
C ILE A 20 12.00 -34.65 29.16
N LYS A 21 12.75 -33.69 28.60
CA LYS A 21 12.52 -32.29 28.93
C LYS A 21 11.20 -31.89 28.29
N LEU A 22 10.14 -31.84 29.09
CA LEU A 22 8.89 -31.18 28.76
C LEU A 22 9.20 -29.72 28.37
N GLY A 23 9.29 -29.47 27.06
CA GLY A 23 9.44 -28.13 26.53
C GLY A 23 8.21 -27.32 26.89
N GLY A 24 8.40 -26.17 27.53
CA GLY A 24 7.31 -25.23 27.74
C GLY A 24 6.73 -24.81 26.40
N VAL A 25 5.52 -25.29 26.10
CA VAL A 25 4.82 -25.00 24.84
C VAL A 25 4.52 -23.50 24.81
N SER A 26 5.32 -22.75 24.04
CA SER A 26 4.90 -21.43 23.59
C SER A 26 3.67 -21.64 22.73
N ALA A 27 2.55 -21.00 23.09
CA ALA A 27 1.35 -21.05 22.26
C ALA A 27 1.70 -20.53 20.86
N GLU A 28 1.75 -21.43 19.87
CA GLU A 28 1.98 -21.05 18.48
C GLU A 28 0.87 -20.12 18.02
N ASN A 29 1.23 -19.06 17.28
CA ASN A 29 0.19 -18.26 16.62
C ASN A 29 -0.51 -19.16 15.60
N ILE A 30 -1.83 -19.08 15.51
CA ILE A 30 -2.58 -19.81 14.48
C ILE A 30 -2.33 -19.26 13.07
N GLU A 31 -2.50 -20.10 12.06
CA GLU A 31 -2.38 -19.71 10.65
C GLU A 31 -3.33 -18.54 10.30
N PRO A 32 -2.82 -17.40 9.80
CA PRO A 32 -3.64 -16.23 9.49
C PRO A 32 -4.39 -16.39 8.16
N LYS A 33 -5.50 -15.66 8.01
CA LYS A 33 -6.17 -15.44 6.72
C LYS A 33 -5.70 -14.15 6.04
N ILE A 34 -5.75 -14.10 4.72
CA ILE A 34 -5.51 -12.90 3.90
C ILE A 34 -6.72 -12.60 3.00
N LYS A 35 -6.90 -11.32 2.66
CA LYS A 35 -8.01 -10.82 1.85
C LYS A 35 -7.51 -10.36 0.48
N VAL A 36 -7.96 -11.04 -0.57
CA VAL A 36 -7.52 -10.82 -1.96
C VAL A 36 -8.70 -10.37 -2.81
N LYS A 37 -8.66 -9.12 -3.26
CA LYS A 37 -9.57 -8.55 -4.25
C LYS A 37 -9.22 -9.15 -5.62
N LEU A 38 -10.17 -9.90 -6.20
CA LEU A 38 -9.96 -10.60 -7.47
C LEU A 38 -10.25 -9.65 -8.64
N VAL A 39 -9.21 -9.26 -9.39
CA VAL A 39 -9.22 -8.27 -10.49
C VAL A 39 -8.61 -8.84 -11.76
N ASN A 40 -7.43 -9.44 -11.67
CA ASN A 40 -6.56 -9.85 -12.77
C ASN A 40 -7.26 -10.80 -13.74
N ASN A 41 -7.81 -11.90 -13.22
CA ASN A 41 -8.46 -12.94 -14.03
C ASN A 41 -9.94 -12.66 -14.33
N LEU A 42 -10.61 -11.81 -13.54
CA LEU A 42 -12.07 -11.59 -13.65
C LEU A 42 -12.44 -10.30 -14.41
N GLY A 43 -11.54 -9.31 -14.43
CA GLY A 43 -11.81 -7.99 -15.01
C GLY A 43 -12.94 -7.24 -14.31
N ASN A 44 -13.65 -6.40 -15.05
CA ASN A 44 -14.82 -5.65 -14.57
C ASN A 44 -16.10 -6.26 -15.14
N LYS A 45 -16.98 -6.77 -14.28
CA LYS A 45 -18.21 -7.48 -14.66
C LYS A 45 -19.40 -6.97 -13.86
N ALA A 46 -20.52 -6.68 -14.51
CA ALA A 46 -21.77 -6.31 -13.84
C ALA A 46 -22.50 -7.53 -13.24
N GLU A 47 -22.18 -8.72 -13.77
CA GLU A 47 -22.73 -10.01 -13.39
C GLU A 47 -21.63 -11.05 -13.31
N LEU A 48 -21.70 -11.97 -12.35
CA LEU A 48 -20.75 -13.06 -12.15
C LEU A 48 -21.48 -14.38 -11.93
N THR A 49 -21.08 -15.43 -12.63
CA THR A 49 -21.55 -16.79 -12.34
C THR A 49 -20.66 -17.42 -11.29
N ILE A 50 -21.28 -17.93 -10.22
CA ILE A 50 -20.62 -18.69 -9.16
C ILE A 50 -21.16 -20.13 -9.11
N LYS A 51 -20.28 -21.11 -8.90
CA LYS A 51 -20.65 -22.53 -8.80
C LYS A 51 -19.86 -23.20 -7.66
N PRO A 52 -20.49 -23.51 -6.51
CA PRO A 52 -19.85 -24.23 -5.40
C PRO A 52 -19.49 -25.68 -5.74
N SER A 53 -18.38 -26.19 -5.20
CA SER A 53 -18.09 -27.63 -5.13
C SER A 53 -18.73 -28.32 -3.93
N GLY A 54 -19.06 -27.57 -2.88
CA GLY A 54 -19.70 -28.02 -1.65
C GLY A 54 -20.81 -27.07 -1.22
N VAL A 55 -21.18 -27.09 0.06
CA VAL A 55 -22.21 -26.17 0.59
C VAL A 55 -21.55 -24.86 1.00
N TYR A 56 -22.12 -23.73 0.57
CA TYR A 56 -21.74 -22.40 1.04
C TYR A 56 -22.93 -21.72 1.75
N TYR A 57 -22.70 -21.23 2.96
CA TYR A 57 -23.68 -20.48 3.74
C TYR A 57 -23.58 -18.99 3.41
N VAL A 58 -24.72 -18.31 3.26
CA VAL A 58 -24.78 -16.85 3.15
C VAL A 58 -24.83 -16.24 4.56
N GLU A 59 -23.93 -15.29 4.86
CA GLU A 59 -23.89 -14.65 6.20
C GLU A 59 -25.18 -13.85 6.44
N ASN A 60 -25.72 -13.91 7.66
CA ASN A 60 -26.99 -13.27 8.07
C ASN A 60 -28.22 -13.76 7.26
N SER A 61 -28.21 -15.01 6.80
CA SER A 61 -29.31 -15.61 6.05
C SER A 61 -29.44 -17.11 6.34
N THR A 62 -30.62 -17.68 6.06
CA THR A 62 -30.85 -19.13 6.00
C THR A 62 -30.45 -19.74 4.65
N VAL A 63 -30.16 -18.91 3.64
CA VAL A 63 -29.82 -19.34 2.27
C VAL A 63 -28.51 -20.14 2.26
N ARG A 64 -28.55 -21.26 1.56
CA ARG A 64 -27.42 -22.17 1.31
C ARG A 64 -27.25 -22.36 -0.19
N LEU A 65 -26.04 -22.14 -0.69
CA LEU A 65 -25.66 -22.45 -2.06
C LEU A 65 -25.17 -23.90 -2.09
N THR A 66 -25.72 -24.73 -2.97
CA THR A 66 -25.46 -26.17 -3.00
C THR A 66 -24.40 -26.55 -4.03
N SER A 67 -23.76 -27.70 -3.80
CA SER A 67 -22.74 -28.27 -4.68
C SER A 67 -23.25 -28.44 -6.11
N GLY A 68 -22.40 -28.14 -7.10
CA GLY A 68 -22.64 -28.39 -8.52
C GLY A 68 -23.59 -27.40 -9.19
N LYS A 69 -24.40 -26.65 -8.42
CA LYS A 69 -25.39 -25.70 -8.91
C LYS A 69 -24.76 -24.34 -9.25
N SER A 70 -25.20 -23.73 -10.35
CA SER A 70 -24.76 -22.40 -10.77
C SER A 70 -25.72 -21.33 -10.26
N TYR A 71 -25.17 -20.24 -9.73
CA TYR A 71 -25.90 -19.06 -9.26
C TYR A 71 -25.35 -17.81 -9.95
N LEU A 72 -26.21 -16.82 -10.18
CA LEU A 72 -25.81 -15.53 -10.74
C LEU A 72 -25.71 -14.49 -9.62
N LEU A 73 -24.61 -13.75 -9.55
CA LEU A 73 -24.52 -12.52 -8.77
C LEU A 73 -24.73 -11.34 -9.72
N GLN A 74 -25.78 -10.54 -9.51
CA GLN A 74 -26.06 -9.34 -10.29
C GLN A 74 -25.95 -8.09 -9.41
N TYR A 75 -25.26 -7.06 -9.90
CA TYR A 75 -25.32 -5.72 -9.29
C TYR A 75 -26.46 -4.90 -9.89
N LYS A 76 -27.41 -4.46 -9.05
CA LYS A 76 -28.55 -3.62 -9.46
C LYS A 76 -29.03 -2.76 -8.30
N ASN A 77 -29.44 -1.52 -8.58
CA ASN A 77 -30.00 -0.59 -7.58
C ASN A 77 -29.15 -0.48 -6.29
N ASN A 78 -27.82 -0.29 -6.46
CA ASN A 78 -26.80 -0.25 -5.40
C ASN A 78 -26.63 -1.53 -4.55
N ASN A 79 -27.33 -2.62 -4.86
CA ASN A 79 -27.26 -3.89 -4.15
C ASN A 79 -26.64 -5.00 -5.03
N ILE A 80 -26.21 -6.07 -4.38
CA ILE A 80 -25.87 -7.35 -5.02
C ILE A 80 -26.96 -8.35 -4.65
N THR A 81 -27.52 -8.99 -5.68
CA THR A 81 -28.49 -10.07 -5.56
C THR A 81 -27.87 -11.39 -5.97
N ILE A 82 -28.08 -12.45 -5.19
CA ILE A 82 -27.86 -13.84 -5.59
C ILE A 82 -29.14 -14.34 -6.25
N LEU A 83 -29.04 -14.86 -7.48
CA LEU A 83 -30.14 -15.47 -8.20
C LEU A 83 -29.89 -16.96 -8.48
N ASP A 84 -30.97 -17.73 -8.41
CA ASP A 84 -31.11 -19.10 -8.88
C ASP A 84 -31.98 -19.08 -10.14
N GLY A 85 -31.32 -19.13 -11.31
CA GLY A 85 -31.96 -18.75 -12.57
C GLY A 85 -32.42 -17.29 -12.53
N THR A 86 -33.74 -17.06 -12.52
CA THR A 86 -34.37 -15.74 -12.37
C THR A 86 -34.85 -15.44 -10.94
N THR A 87 -34.82 -16.42 -10.04
CA THR A 87 -35.36 -16.30 -8.67
C THR A 87 -34.33 -15.65 -7.75
N PRO A 88 -34.61 -14.48 -7.15
CA PRO A 88 -33.70 -13.87 -6.18
C PRO A 88 -33.75 -14.63 -4.86
N LEU A 89 -32.59 -15.16 -4.43
CA LEU A 89 -32.45 -15.87 -3.15
C LEU A 89 -32.10 -14.93 -1.99
N PHE A 90 -31.23 -13.96 -2.24
CA PHE A 90 -30.73 -13.02 -1.23
C PHE A 90 -30.30 -11.71 -1.89
N THR A 91 -30.53 -10.57 -1.25
CA THR A 91 -30.10 -9.25 -1.73
C THR A 91 -29.56 -8.41 -0.58
N SER A 92 -28.39 -7.78 -0.77
CA SER A 92 -27.80 -6.85 0.20
C SER A 92 -26.77 -5.92 -0.46
N ASP A 93 -26.43 -4.83 0.21
CA ASP A 93 -25.36 -3.88 -0.08
C ASP A 93 -24.03 -4.60 -0.37
N ASN A 94 -23.79 -5.72 0.31
CA ASN A 94 -22.68 -6.63 0.07
C ASN A 94 -23.07 -8.06 0.48
N VAL A 95 -22.63 -9.05 -0.28
CA VAL A 95 -22.95 -10.46 -0.03
C VAL A 95 -21.71 -11.17 0.49
N LYS A 96 -21.83 -11.91 1.59
CA LYS A 96 -20.75 -12.76 2.10
C LYS A 96 -21.18 -14.22 2.12
N ILE A 97 -20.26 -15.10 1.73
CA ILE A 97 -20.45 -16.55 1.79
C ILE A 97 -19.25 -17.26 2.39
N LYS A 98 -19.51 -18.31 3.17
CA LYS A 98 -18.50 -19.17 3.81
C LYS A 98 -18.76 -20.64 3.44
N PRO A 99 -17.73 -21.42 3.08
CA PRO A 99 -17.91 -22.86 2.82
C PRO A 99 -18.22 -23.63 4.10
N ALA A 100 -18.89 -24.77 3.95
CA ALA A 100 -19.12 -25.73 5.02
C ALA A 100 -17.83 -26.48 5.40
N LYS A 101 -16.99 -26.82 4.41
CA LYS A 101 -15.67 -27.41 4.61
C LYS A 101 -14.62 -26.51 3.97
N GLU A 102 -13.49 -26.24 4.63
CA GLU A 102 -12.43 -25.39 4.06
C GLU A 102 -11.76 -26.01 2.80
N THR A 103 -12.03 -27.29 2.49
CA THR A 103 -11.68 -27.97 1.23
C THR A 103 -12.65 -27.69 0.07
N ASP A 104 -13.83 -27.14 0.34
CA ASP A 104 -14.79 -26.77 -0.69
C ASP A 104 -14.30 -25.50 -1.41
N TYR A 105 -14.41 -25.48 -2.74
CA TYR A 105 -14.06 -24.34 -3.57
C TYR A 105 -15.29 -23.73 -4.23
N LEU A 106 -15.17 -22.46 -4.58
CA LEU A 106 -16.11 -21.74 -5.42
C LEU A 106 -15.49 -21.52 -6.79
N SER A 107 -16.15 -21.99 -7.85
CA SER A 107 -15.80 -21.59 -9.21
C SER A 107 -16.43 -20.25 -9.51
N ILE A 108 -15.63 -19.25 -9.89
CA ILE A 108 -16.08 -17.93 -10.34
C ILE A 108 -15.57 -17.75 -11.77
N ASN A 109 -16.48 -17.65 -12.74
CA ASN A 109 -16.14 -17.61 -14.18
C ASN A 109 -15.09 -18.67 -14.60
N ASN A 110 -15.34 -19.93 -14.23
CA ASN A 110 -14.50 -21.11 -14.54
C ASN A 110 -13.10 -21.15 -13.88
N ARG A 111 -12.76 -20.23 -12.95
CA ARG A 111 -11.58 -20.37 -12.09
C ARG A 111 -12.01 -20.69 -10.65
N ASN A 112 -11.38 -21.70 -10.06
CA ASN A 112 -11.71 -22.19 -8.73
C ASN A 112 -10.92 -21.43 -7.65
N TYR A 113 -11.54 -21.18 -6.50
CA TYR A 113 -10.93 -20.49 -5.36
C TYR A 113 -11.43 -21.14 -4.05
N LEU A 114 -10.53 -21.38 -3.09
CA LEU A 114 -10.87 -21.91 -1.77
C LEU A 114 -11.25 -20.79 -0.78
N GLY A 115 -11.83 -21.16 0.36
CA GLY A 115 -12.15 -20.25 1.45
C GLY A 115 -13.44 -19.45 1.25
N SER A 116 -13.55 -18.33 1.95
CA SER A 116 -14.74 -17.46 1.98
C SER A 116 -14.68 -16.36 0.93
N PHE A 117 -15.83 -15.73 0.65
CA PHE A 117 -15.93 -14.61 -0.28
C PHE A 117 -16.83 -13.50 0.26
N GLN A 118 -16.42 -12.26 0.05
CA GLN A 118 -17.27 -11.08 0.12
C GLN A 118 -17.39 -10.48 -1.28
N PHE A 119 -18.61 -10.25 -1.75
CA PHE A 119 -18.91 -9.57 -3.00
C PHE A 119 -19.37 -8.15 -2.68
N VAL A 120 -18.71 -7.15 -3.27
CA VAL A 120 -18.98 -5.73 -3.04
C VAL A 120 -19.26 -4.98 -4.35
N PRO A 121 -20.12 -3.95 -4.36
CA PRO A 121 -20.24 -3.03 -5.47
C PRO A 121 -18.93 -2.28 -5.75
N GLU A 122 -18.55 -2.19 -7.02
CA GLU A 122 -17.41 -1.39 -7.47
C GLU A 122 -17.82 -0.43 -8.60
N ASN A 123 -17.37 0.83 -8.50
CA ASN A 123 -17.66 1.92 -9.45
C ASN A 123 -19.17 2.10 -9.78
N SER A 124 -20.05 1.72 -8.84
CA SER A 124 -21.51 1.69 -9.01
C SER A 124 -21.97 0.96 -10.28
N LYS A 125 -21.23 -0.07 -10.72
CA LYS A 125 -21.49 -0.80 -11.97
C LYS A 125 -21.10 -2.28 -11.94
N TYR A 126 -20.15 -2.67 -11.11
CA TYR A 126 -19.53 -4.00 -11.15
C TYR A 126 -19.67 -4.75 -9.82
N VAL A 127 -19.76 -6.08 -9.89
CA VAL A 127 -19.60 -6.97 -8.73
C VAL A 127 -18.10 -7.28 -8.59
N ARG A 128 -17.52 -6.99 -7.42
CA ARG A 128 -16.12 -7.30 -7.11
C ARG A 128 -16.03 -8.38 -6.01
N PRO A 129 -15.47 -9.57 -6.30
CA PRO A 129 -15.15 -10.55 -5.27
C PRO A 129 -13.90 -10.15 -4.49
N ILE A 130 -13.95 -10.39 -3.18
CA ILE A 130 -12.84 -10.38 -2.24
C ILE A 130 -12.80 -11.77 -1.61
N ASN A 131 -11.76 -12.55 -1.90
CA ASN A 131 -11.55 -13.88 -1.36
C ASN A 131 -10.81 -13.79 -0.01
N GLU A 132 -11.33 -14.44 1.02
CA GLU A 132 -10.73 -14.55 2.35
C GLU A 132 -10.31 -16.01 2.60
N ILE A 133 -9.00 -16.25 2.58
CA ILE A 133 -8.38 -17.57 2.49
C ILE A 133 -7.20 -17.68 3.48
N TYR A 134 -6.91 -18.89 3.97
CA TYR A 134 -5.75 -19.17 4.80
C TYR A 134 -4.42 -18.97 4.05
N MET A 135 -3.37 -18.56 4.77
CA MET A 135 -2.10 -18.12 4.16
C MET A 135 -1.40 -19.22 3.36
N GLU A 136 -1.31 -20.46 3.84
CA GLU A 136 -0.64 -21.53 3.10
C GLU A 136 -1.41 -21.90 1.82
N ASP A 137 -2.75 -21.92 1.91
CA ASP A 137 -3.63 -22.21 0.77
C ASP A 137 -3.60 -21.07 -0.29
N TYR A 138 -3.42 -19.82 0.15
CA TYR A 138 -3.13 -18.68 -0.73
C TYR A 138 -1.79 -18.83 -1.44
N LEU A 139 -0.72 -19.17 -0.71
CA LEU A 139 0.63 -19.32 -1.24
C LEU A 139 0.74 -20.44 -2.28
N LYS A 140 -0.02 -21.53 -2.11
CA LYS A 140 -0.14 -22.60 -3.11
C LYS A 140 -0.75 -22.12 -4.45
N GLY A 141 -1.50 -21.02 -4.45
CA GLY A 141 -1.95 -20.31 -5.65
C GLY A 141 -0.98 -19.22 -6.16
N VAL A 142 -0.12 -18.68 -5.31
CA VAL A 142 0.88 -17.64 -5.65
C VAL A 142 2.16 -18.24 -6.21
N VAL A 143 2.82 -19.17 -5.50
CA VAL A 143 4.13 -19.72 -5.88
C VAL A 143 4.15 -20.26 -7.32
N PRO A 144 3.19 -21.09 -7.80
CA PRO A 144 3.19 -21.56 -9.19
C PRO A 144 2.75 -20.49 -10.22
N SER A 145 2.27 -19.32 -9.76
CA SER A 145 1.95 -18.16 -10.61
C SER A 145 3.12 -17.19 -10.74
N GLU A 146 4.06 -17.21 -9.78
CA GLU A 146 5.25 -16.35 -9.74
C GLU A 146 6.51 -17.07 -10.26
N MET A 147 6.64 -18.38 -10.04
CA MET A 147 7.73 -19.23 -10.55
C MET A 147 7.18 -20.48 -11.21
N TYR A 148 7.88 -21.00 -12.22
CA TYR A 148 7.50 -22.24 -12.90
C TYR A 148 7.46 -23.38 -11.88
N ALA A 149 6.32 -24.05 -11.74
CA ALA A 149 6.17 -25.08 -10.71
C ALA A 149 7.06 -26.33 -10.92
N SER A 150 7.67 -26.50 -12.10
CA SER A 150 8.67 -27.54 -12.39
C SER A 150 10.08 -27.22 -11.88
N TRP A 151 10.33 -26.00 -11.39
CA TRP A 151 11.64 -25.57 -10.90
C TRP A 151 12.08 -26.27 -9.61
N ASN A 152 13.36 -26.08 -9.27
CA ASN A 152 14.00 -26.75 -8.15
C ASN A 152 13.28 -26.40 -6.83
N ARG A 153 13.00 -27.41 -6.01
CA ARG A 153 12.24 -27.24 -4.77
C ARG A 153 12.88 -26.21 -3.83
N GLU A 154 14.20 -26.10 -3.76
CA GLU A 154 14.86 -25.12 -2.90
C GLU A 154 14.64 -23.68 -3.38
N ALA A 155 14.48 -23.47 -4.70
CA ALA A 155 14.06 -22.19 -5.25
C ALA A 155 12.57 -21.90 -4.99
N LEU A 156 11.71 -22.91 -5.09
CA LEU A 156 10.28 -22.78 -4.74
C LEU A 156 10.05 -22.50 -3.24
N LYS A 157 10.85 -23.11 -2.35
CA LYS A 157 10.87 -22.80 -0.90
C LYS A 157 11.29 -21.36 -0.62
N THR A 158 12.35 -20.91 -1.30
CA THR A 158 12.83 -19.52 -1.26
C THR A 158 11.68 -18.56 -1.61
N GLN A 159 10.97 -18.82 -2.71
CA GLN A 159 9.82 -18.02 -3.14
C GLN A 159 8.61 -18.11 -2.20
N ALA A 160 8.34 -19.28 -1.61
CA ALA A 160 7.27 -19.48 -0.64
C ALA A 160 7.49 -18.62 0.62
N ILE A 161 8.70 -18.63 1.18
CA ILE A 161 9.05 -17.82 2.36
C ILE A 161 9.05 -16.32 2.03
N ALA A 162 9.60 -15.92 0.88
CA ALA A 162 9.55 -14.52 0.44
C ALA A 162 8.11 -14.03 0.24
N ALA A 163 7.27 -14.82 -0.44
CA ALA A 163 5.86 -14.51 -0.67
C ALA A 163 5.07 -14.47 0.64
N ARG A 164 5.26 -15.44 1.56
CA ARG A 164 4.61 -15.47 2.89
C ARG A 164 4.96 -14.22 3.68
N THR A 165 6.24 -13.86 3.71
CA THR A 165 6.74 -12.67 4.40
C THR A 165 6.10 -11.41 3.82
N TYR A 166 6.11 -11.26 2.49
CA TYR A 166 5.51 -10.11 1.79
C TYR A 166 4.01 -9.99 2.12
N ALA A 167 3.24 -11.06 1.90
CA ALA A 167 1.79 -11.10 2.14
C ALA A 167 1.42 -10.73 3.59
N LEU A 168 2.18 -11.21 4.58
CA LEU A 168 1.96 -10.88 5.99
C LEU A 168 2.17 -9.41 6.33
N THR A 169 3.00 -8.66 5.60
CA THR A 169 3.12 -7.20 5.80
C THR A 169 1.83 -6.46 5.43
N TYR A 170 0.97 -7.07 4.60
CA TYR A 170 -0.32 -6.52 4.17
C TYR A 170 -1.54 -7.19 4.81
N LYS A 171 -1.37 -8.10 5.79
CA LYS A 171 -2.48 -8.88 6.39
C LYS A 171 -3.65 -8.05 6.96
N SER A 172 -3.43 -6.78 7.26
CA SER A 172 -4.43 -5.84 7.79
C SER A 172 -5.20 -5.07 6.72
N VAL A 173 -4.93 -5.31 5.43
CA VAL A 173 -5.61 -4.67 4.28
C VAL A 173 -6.04 -5.71 3.26
N THR A 174 -6.94 -5.33 2.35
CA THR A 174 -7.27 -6.14 1.18
C THR A 174 -6.26 -5.85 0.07
N ILE A 175 -5.44 -6.82 -0.28
CA ILE A 175 -4.54 -6.78 -1.45
C ILE A 175 -5.32 -7.10 -2.74
N ASP A 176 -4.74 -6.89 -3.91
CA ASP A 176 -5.27 -7.40 -5.19
C ASP A 176 -4.41 -8.51 -5.78
N ASP A 177 -4.97 -9.28 -6.72
CA ASP A 177 -4.34 -10.42 -7.42
C ASP A 177 -3.48 -10.03 -8.65
N THR A 178 -3.07 -8.75 -8.72
CA THR A 178 -2.25 -8.20 -9.81
C THR A 178 -0.81 -7.97 -9.37
N ILE A 179 0.04 -7.55 -10.32
CA ILE A 179 1.44 -7.13 -10.08
C ILE A 179 1.60 -5.90 -9.14
N ASN A 180 0.51 -5.31 -8.65
CA ASN A 180 0.57 -4.34 -7.55
C ASN A 180 1.01 -4.99 -6.23
N TYR A 181 0.71 -6.29 -6.06
CA TYR A 181 1.08 -7.10 -4.90
C TYR A 181 1.73 -8.40 -5.37
N GLN A 182 0.94 -9.44 -5.62
CA GLN A 182 1.38 -10.77 -6.04
C GLN A 182 0.31 -11.40 -6.92
N VAL A 183 0.72 -12.15 -7.94
CA VAL A 183 -0.20 -12.87 -8.83
C VAL A 183 -0.79 -14.06 -8.08
N TYR A 184 -2.09 -14.01 -7.79
CA TYR A 184 -2.81 -15.10 -7.12
C TYR A 184 -3.64 -15.91 -8.11
N GLY A 185 -3.26 -17.17 -8.31
CA GLY A 185 -3.93 -18.10 -9.22
C GLY A 185 -5.26 -18.68 -8.69
N GLY A 186 -5.59 -18.51 -7.42
CA GLY A 186 -6.66 -19.30 -6.81
C GLY A 186 -6.25 -20.76 -6.64
N TYR A 187 -7.20 -21.68 -6.80
CA TYR A 187 -7.01 -23.12 -6.65
C TYR A 187 -6.46 -23.76 -7.94
N THR A 188 -5.30 -23.28 -8.39
CA THR A 188 -4.51 -23.83 -9.50
C THR A 188 -3.18 -24.38 -9.00
N TRP A 189 -3.24 -25.18 -7.94
CA TRP A 189 -2.08 -25.69 -7.22
C TRP A 189 -1.31 -26.74 -8.06
N ASN A 190 -0.01 -26.84 -7.81
CA ASN A 190 0.85 -27.87 -8.39
C ASN A 190 1.57 -28.64 -7.28
N PRO A 191 1.65 -29.99 -7.33
CA PRO A 191 2.26 -30.79 -6.26
C PRO A 191 3.67 -30.36 -5.86
N ASN A 192 4.49 -29.87 -6.80
CA ASN A 192 5.86 -29.48 -6.49
C ASN A 192 5.94 -28.15 -5.72
N SER A 193 5.22 -27.12 -6.18
CA SER A 193 5.12 -25.85 -5.44
C SER A 193 4.35 -26.00 -4.13
N THR A 194 3.32 -26.86 -4.09
CA THR A 194 2.51 -27.10 -2.90
C THR A 194 3.35 -27.67 -1.77
N ALA A 195 4.11 -28.73 -2.02
CA ALA A 195 4.96 -29.29 -0.97
C ALA A 195 6.14 -28.37 -0.61
N ALA A 196 6.62 -27.49 -1.50
CA ALA A 196 7.57 -26.43 -1.11
C ALA A 196 6.96 -25.37 -0.16
N VAL A 197 5.66 -25.07 -0.31
CA VAL A 197 4.91 -24.22 0.63
C VAL A 197 4.71 -24.94 1.96
N ASP A 198 4.26 -26.19 1.94
CA ASP A 198 4.02 -27.01 3.14
C ASP A 198 5.31 -27.30 3.94
N GLU A 199 6.42 -27.63 3.27
CA GLU A 199 7.74 -27.83 3.90
C GLU A 199 8.31 -26.56 4.55
N THR A 200 7.79 -25.37 4.20
CA THR A 200 8.20 -24.07 4.78
C THR A 200 7.06 -23.43 5.58
N LYS A 201 6.08 -24.21 6.03
CA LYS A 201 4.88 -23.69 6.71
C LYS A 201 5.22 -22.73 7.85
N GLY A 202 4.59 -21.56 7.82
CA GLY A 202 4.79 -20.50 8.81
C GLY A 202 6.15 -19.79 8.76
N GLU A 203 7.11 -20.22 7.93
CA GLU A 203 8.45 -19.62 7.89
C GLU A 203 8.47 -18.30 7.12
N VAL A 204 9.01 -17.28 7.79
CA VAL A 204 9.09 -15.90 7.31
C VAL A 204 10.49 -15.32 7.54
N LEU A 205 10.82 -14.27 6.81
CA LEU A 205 12.04 -13.50 7.03
C LEU A 205 11.80 -12.32 7.97
N LYS A 206 12.65 -12.18 8.99
CA LYS A 206 12.67 -11.04 9.91
C LYS A 206 14.04 -10.39 10.00
N ALA A 207 14.06 -9.07 10.06
CA ALA A 207 15.22 -8.27 10.45
C ALA A 207 14.81 -7.36 11.62
N ASN A 208 15.64 -7.27 12.67
CA ASN A 208 15.35 -6.48 13.87
C ASN A 208 13.96 -6.80 14.49
N GLY A 209 13.57 -8.08 14.50
CA GLY A 209 12.30 -8.58 15.03
C GLY A 209 11.05 -8.27 14.19
N ARG A 210 11.19 -7.58 13.06
CA ARG A 210 10.09 -7.21 12.14
C ARG A 210 10.20 -7.98 10.84
N LEU A 211 9.06 -8.26 10.20
CA LEU A 211 9.02 -8.81 8.84
C LEU A 211 9.81 -7.90 7.90
N VAL A 212 10.62 -8.48 7.03
CA VAL A 212 11.33 -7.72 5.99
C VAL A 212 10.40 -7.38 4.83
N SER A 213 10.73 -6.34 4.08
CA SER A 213 10.13 -6.11 2.76
C SER A 213 10.70 -7.14 1.78
N ALA A 214 10.06 -8.31 1.72
CA ALA A 214 10.47 -9.46 0.89
C ALA A 214 10.04 -9.28 -0.58
N VAL A 215 10.47 -8.18 -1.19
CA VAL A 215 10.27 -7.88 -2.62
C VAL A 215 11.12 -8.80 -3.51
N PHE A 216 10.60 -9.12 -4.69
CA PHE A 216 11.23 -10.05 -5.64
C PHE A 216 10.91 -9.68 -7.09
N SER A 217 11.77 -10.07 -8.04
CA SER A 217 11.56 -9.90 -9.48
C SER A 217 12.13 -11.06 -10.29
N ALA A 218 11.70 -11.20 -11.56
CA ALA A 218 12.06 -12.33 -12.42
C ALA A 218 13.58 -12.46 -12.62
N SER A 219 14.24 -11.37 -13.01
CA SER A 219 15.71 -11.30 -13.06
C SER A 219 16.18 -9.90 -12.68
N ASN A 220 17.19 -9.86 -11.81
CA ASN A 220 17.83 -8.62 -11.38
C ASN A 220 18.89 -8.12 -12.39
N GLY A 221 19.12 -8.81 -13.51
CA GLY A 221 20.07 -8.38 -14.54
C GLY A 221 21.54 -8.55 -14.14
N GLY A 222 21.84 -9.52 -13.27
CA GLY A 222 23.18 -9.76 -12.73
C GLY A 222 23.55 -8.97 -11.47
N LYS A 223 22.72 -8.01 -11.01
CA LYS A 223 23.05 -7.14 -9.87
C LYS A 223 21.81 -6.64 -9.14
N THR A 224 21.72 -6.82 -7.82
CA THR A 224 20.62 -6.30 -7.00
C THR A 224 20.65 -4.77 -6.89
N GLU A 225 19.54 -4.17 -6.47
CA GLU A 225 19.35 -2.73 -6.27
C GLU A 225 18.83 -2.42 -4.86
N SER A 226 19.08 -1.21 -4.38
CA SER A 226 18.51 -0.72 -3.12
C SER A 226 17.08 -0.20 -3.26
N ASN A 227 16.28 -0.39 -2.20
CA ASN A 227 14.92 0.15 -2.11
C ASN A 227 14.87 1.70 -2.15
N ALA A 228 15.95 2.36 -1.74
CA ALA A 228 16.08 3.81 -1.77
C ALA A 228 16.21 4.34 -3.21
N ASN A 229 17.02 3.68 -4.03
CA ASN A 229 17.22 4.03 -5.43
C ASN A 229 15.95 3.85 -6.28
N VAL A 230 15.18 2.78 -6.06
CA VAL A 230 13.97 2.50 -6.86
C VAL A 230 12.75 3.30 -6.41
N TRP A 231 12.54 3.46 -5.09
CA TRP A 231 11.30 4.00 -4.54
C TRP A 231 11.45 5.31 -3.75
N GLY A 232 12.67 5.86 -3.62
CA GLY A 232 12.91 7.08 -2.84
C GLY A 232 12.66 6.94 -1.34
N SER A 233 12.65 5.70 -0.84
CA SER A 233 12.40 5.36 0.57
C SER A 233 13.71 5.33 1.37
N SER A 234 13.63 5.37 2.72
CA SER A 234 14.83 5.21 3.56
C SER A 234 15.51 3.86 3.28
N PRO A 235 16.85 3.81 3.15
CA PRO A 235 17.57 2.55 2.89
C PRO A 235 17.24 1.47 3.94
N LEU A 236 16.95 0.26 3.47
CA LEU A 236 16.74 -0.92 4.29
C LEU A 236 18.01 -1.77 4.28
N SER A 237 18.55 -2.07 5.46
CA SER A 237 19.86 -2.76 5.61
C SER A 237 19.92 -4.14 4.96
N TYR A 238 18.77 -4.77 4.74
CA TYR A 238 18.62 -6.08 4.10
C TYR A 238 18.36 -6.02 2.59
N LEU A 239 18.21 -4.82 1.99
CA LEU A 239 18.03 -4.64 0.54
C LEU A 239 19.22 -3.85 -0.03
N THR A 240 20.37 -4.51 -0.09
CA THR A 240 21.66 -3.94 -0.52
C THR A 240 21.98 -4.28 -1.98
N ILE A 241 22.88 -3.50 -2.57
CA ILE A 241 23.40 -3.68 -3.94
C ILE A 241 24.53 -4.71 -3.90
N LYS A 242 24.39 -5.79 -4.66
CA LYS A 242 25.30 -6.94 -4.73
C LYS A 242 25.36 -7.44 -6.17
N GLU A 243 26.53 -7.89 -6.62
CA GLU A 243 26.63 -8.70 -7.84
C GLU A 243 26.01 -10.08 -7.58
N ASP A 244 25.23 -10.58 -8.54
CA ASP A 244 24.56 -11.86 -8.49
C ASP A 244 24.96 -12.71 -9.71
N PRO A 245 26.05 -13.49 -9.62
CA PRO A 245 26.58 -14.25 -10.75
C PRO A 245 25.65 -15.40 -11.20
N TYR A 246 24.68 -15.77 -10.36
CA TYR A 246 23.68 -16.79 -10.68
C TYR A 246 22.43 -16.24 -11.35
N ASP A 247 22.20 -14.93 -11.33
CA ASP A 247 21.06 -14.34 -12.05
C ASP A 247 21.20 -14.58 -13.57
N ALA A 248 20.09 -14.93 -14.24
CA ALA A 248 20.09 -15.25 -15.66
C ALA A 248 20.42 -14.07 -16.59
N LYS A 249 20.56 -12.84 -16.05
CA LYS A 249 20.88 -11.61 -16.80
C LYS A 249 19.96 -11.41 -18.01
N THR A 250 18.65 -11.62 -17.83
CA THR A 250 17.65 -11.67 -18.91
C THR A 250 17.78 -10.47 -19.85
N ALA A 251 18.31 -10.68 -21.05
CA ALA A 251 18.57 -9.60 -21.99
C ALA A 251 17.26 -9.11 -22.63
N TRP A 252 17.15 -7.79 -22.80
CA TRP A 252 16.04 -7.17 -23.52
C TRP A 252 16.55 -6.06 -24.45
N LYS A 253 15.84 -5.85 -25.55
CA LYS A 253 16.18 -4.88 -26.59
C LYS A 253 14.92 -4.40 -27.30
N PHE A 254 14.85 -3.11 -27.58
CA PHE A 254 13.89 -2.56 -28.53
C PHE A 254 14.53 -1.47 -29.39
N SER A 255 13.96 -1.23 -30.56
CA SER A 255 14.40 -0.20 -31.50
C SER A 255 13.20 0.63 -31.94
N ILE A 256 13.42 1.91 -32.24
CA ILE A 256 12.40 2.82 -32.77
C ILE A 256 13.01 3.77 -33.80
N SER A 257 12.36 3.89 -34.95
CA SER A 257 12.71 4.81 -36.02
C SER A 257 12.44 6.25 -35.56
N LYS A 258 13.43 7.13 -35.69
CA LYS A 258 13.29 8.56 -35.39
C LYS A 258 12.24 9.19 -36.29
N GLN A 259 12.13 8.77 -37.55
CA GLN A 259 11.04 9.12 -38.46
C GLN A 259 10.14 7.90 -38.74
N GLN A 260 8.86 8.00 -38.35
CA GLN A 260 7.84 6.99 -38.65
C GLN A 260 7.38 7.11 -40.10
N PHE A 261 6.95 8.29 -40.52
CA PHE A 261 6.62 8.62 -41.91
C PHE A 261 6.82 10.12 -42.16
N ASN A 262 7.02 10.53 -43.42
CA ASN A 262 6.94 11.93 -43.80
C ASN A 262 5.47 12.27 -44.12
N PRO A 263 4.82 13.24 -43.44
CA PRO A 263 3.43 13.60 -43.72
C PRO A 263 3.22 14.35 -45.04
N ALA A 264 4.28 14.86 -45.69
CA ALA A 264 4.18 15.62 -46.92
C ALA A 264 3.49 14.80 -48.03
N ASN A 265 2.51 15.41 -48.69
CA ASN A 265 1.72 14.84 -49.80
C ASN A 265 0.94 13.54 -49.46
N LEU A 266 0.74 13.21 -48.18
CA LEU A 266 -0.05 12.06 -47.75
C LEU A 266 -1.42 12.46 -47.21
N THR A 267 -2.46 11.71 -47.59
CA THR A 267 -3.77 11.74 -46.91
C THR A 267 -3.73 10.95 -45.60
N TRP A 268 -4.68 11.21 -44.68
CA TRP A 268 -4.73 10.57 -43.34
C TRP A 268 -4.73 9.03 -43.38
N SER A 269 -5.32 8.43 -44.40
CA SER A 269 -5.35 6.96 -44.61
C SER A 269 -4.04 6.40 -45.17
N GLN A 270 -3.25 7.21 -45.88
CA GLN A 270 -1.92 6.84 -46.40
C GLN A 270 -0.82 6.98 -45.34
N MET A 271 -1.00 7.83 -44.32
CA MET A 271 -0.07 7.96 -43.19
C MET A 271 0.01 6.66 -42.40
N LYS A 272 1.12 5.92 -42.51
CA LYS A 272 1.36 4.65 -41.81
C LYS A 272 2.64 4.72 -40.99
N GLU A 273 2.53 4.42 -39.71
CA GLU A 273 3.68 4.33 -38.81
C GLU A 273 4.42 2.99 -38.98
N LYS A 274 5.75 3.01 -38.80
CA LYS A 274 6.62 1.82 -38.93
C LYS A 274 6.55 0.95 -37.67
N ASP A 275 6.87 1.55 -36.52
CA ASP A 275 7.12 0.83 -35.26
C ASP A 275 5.81 0.62 -34.48
N THR A 276 4.80 0.08 -35.17
CA THR A 276 3.39 0.05 -34.76
C THR A 276 3.17 -0.41 -33.32
N THR A 277 3.91 -1.41 -32.83
CA THR A 277 3.84 -1.90 -31.44
C THR A 277 4.12 -0.80 -30.42
N ILE A 278 5.29 -0.14 -30.50
CA ILE A 278 5.67 0.92 -29.53
C ILE A 278 4.82 2.17 -29.75
N ILE A 279 4.56 2.51 -31.01
CA ILE A 279 3.71 3.65 -31.39
C ILE A 279 2.30 3.53 -30.81
N ASN A 280 1.71 2.33 -30.82
CA ASN A 280 0.40 2.09 -30.22
C ASN A 280 0.42 2.21 -28.68
N MET A 281 1.51 1.80 -28.02
CA MET A 281 1.71 2.00 -26.58
C MET A 281 1.82 3.49 -26.23
N ILE A 282 2.60 4.27 -27.00
CA ILE A 282 2.72 5.72 -26.83
C ILE A 282 1.37 6.41 -27.04
N LYS A 283 0.59 6.01 -28.06
CA LYS A 283 -0.78 6.53 -28.28
C LYS A 283 -1.73 6.21 -27.13
N ALA A 284 -1.68 4.99 -26.59
CA ALA A 284 -2.49 4.61 -25.42
C ALA A 284 -2.10 5.43 -24.18
N TRP A 285 -0.81 5.71 -24.00
CA TRP A 285 -0.32 6.63 -22.97
C TRP A 285 -0.84 8.06 -23.20
N MET A 286 -0.71 8.60 -24.41
CA MET A 286 -1.22 9.95 -24.76
C MET A 286 -2.73 10.08 -24.54
N ALA A 287 -3.52 9.04 -24.84
CA ALA A 287 -4.96 9.03 -24.63
C ALA A 287 -5.34 9.23 -23.14
N THR A 288 -4.54 8.72 -22.21
CA THR A 288 -4.73 8.96 -20.76
C THR A 288 -4.13 10.29 -20.27
N HIS A 289 -3.29 10.95 -21.08
CA HIS A 289 -2.56 12.17 -20.74
C HIS A 289 -2.99 13.41 -21.56
N GLY A 290 -4.29 13.51 -21.89
CA GLY A 290 -4.90 14.69 -22.49
C GLY A 290 -5.40 14.53 -23.93
N TYR A 291 -5.15 13.38 -24.56
CA TYR A 291 -5.58 13.08 -25.94
C TYR A 291 -6.69 12.02 -26.00
N ALA A 292 -7.51 11.92 -24.95
CA ALA A 292 -8.63 10.98 -24.88
C ALA A 292 -9.59 11.15 -26.07
N GLY A 293 -9.90 10.05 -26.76
CA GLY A 293 -10.79 10.03 -27.92
C GLY A 293 -10.24 10.73 -29.18
N LYS A 294 -8.94 11.06 -29.24
CA LYS A 294 -8.32 11.64 -30.44
C LYS A 294 -7.79 10.56 -31.37
N GLU A 295 -8.05 10.72 -32.67
CA GLU A 295 -7.31 9.99 -33.70
C GLU A 295 -5.92 10.64 -33.86
N ILE A 296 -4.87 9.90 -33.51
CA ILE A 296 -3.46 10.36 -33.47
C ILE A 296 -2.65 9.61 -34.52
N LYS A 297 -1.77 10.33 -35.23
CA LYS A 297 -0.73 9.78 -36.10
C LYS A 297 0.64 10.29 -35.64
N ILE A 298 1.55 9.40 -35.23
CA ILE A 298 2.89 9.81 -34.73
C ILE A 298 3.84 9.88 -35.92
N THR A 299 4.39 11.07 -36.20
CA THR A 299 5.28 11.33 -37.35
C THR A 299 6.72 10.99 -37.02
N ALA A 300 7.19 11.34 -35.82
CA ALA A 300 8.58 11.16 -35.40
C ALA A 300 8.75 10.99 -33.88
N ILE A 301 9.81 10.29 -33.50
CA ILE A 301 10.34 10.17 -32.13
C ILE A 301 11.82 10.60 -32.19
N PRO A 302 12.11 11.91 -32.35
CA PRO A 302 13.48 12.37 -32.64
C PRO A 302 14.43 12.27 -31.44
N VAL A 303 13.90 12.13 -30.22
CA VAL A 303 14.67 11.98 -28.99
C VAL A 303 14.06 10.87 -28.15
N LEU A 304 14.91 9.91 -27.77
CA LEU A 304 14.69 8.96 -26.68
C LEU A 304 16.04 8.70 -26.01
N SER A 305 16.17 9.04 -24.73
CA SER A 305 17.41 8.82 -23.95
C SER A 305 17.06 8.48 -22.50
N LEU A 306 17.91 7.68 -21.87
CA LEU A 306 17.83 7.34 -20.46
C LEU A 306 19.21 7.57 -19.83
N HIS A 307 19.24 8.13 -18.63
CA HIS A 307 20.48 8.61 -18.00
C HIS A 307 20.35 8.66 -16.47
N THR A 308 21.38 9.19 -15.82
CA THR A 308 21.49 9.28 -14.35
C THR A 308 21.36 7.89 -13.70
N PRO A 309 22.36 7.01 -13.90
CA PRO A 309 22.38 5.70 -13.25
C PRO A 309 22.44 5.86 -11.72
N THR A 310 21.74 4.98 -11.03
CA THR A 310 21.82 4.77 -9.58
C THR A 310 23.17 4.12 -9.21
N SER A 311 23.48 4.00 -7.92
CA SER A 311 24.61 3.19 -7.45
C SER A 311 24.48 1.69 -7.80
N GLY A 312 23.28 1.20 -8.09
CA GLY A 312 23.02 -0.13 -8.65
C GLY A 312 23.01 -0.18 -10.19
N GLY A 313 23.43 0.89 -10.88
CA GLY A 313 23.57 0.96 -12.34
C GLY A 313 22.27 1.22 -13.13
N ARG A 314 21.13 1.39 -12.45
CA ARG A 314 19.81 1.54 -13.10
C ARG A 314 19.52 3.00 -13.45
N VAL A 315 19.03 3.27 -14.66
CA VAL A 315 18.69 4.63 -15.09
C VAL A 315 17.49 5.16 -14.30
N SER A 316 17.66 6.33 -13.67
CA SER A 316 16.60 6.98 -12.89
C SER A 316 15.84 8.05 -13.69
N LYS A 317 16.46 8.57 -14.76
CA LYS A 317 15.97 9.71 -15.55
C LYS A 317 16.01 9.44 -17.05
N GLY A 318 15.34 10.30 -17.81
CA GLY A 318 15.48 10.32 -19.27
C GLY A 318 14.75 11.46 -19.96
N ASN A 319 14.82 11.46 -21.28
CA ASN A 319 14.12 12.39 -22.16
C ASN A 319 13.42 11.64 -23.29
N ILE A 320 12.23 12.08 -23.66
CA ILE A 320 11.52 11.62 -24.86
C ILE A 320 10.77 12.77 -25.52
N THR A 321 10.85 12.82 -26.85
CA THR A 321 10.12 13.76 -27.69
C THR A 321 9.22 12.99 -28.64
N VAL A 322 7.95 13.37 -28.72
CA VAL A 322 6.95 12.77 -29.62
C VAL A 322 6.39 13.85 -30.53
N GLU A 323 6.53 13.67 -31.84
CA GLU A 323 5.96 14.52 -32.87
C GLU A 323 4.81 13.79 -33.57
N PHE A 324 3.69 14.47 -33.76
CA PHE A 324 2.43 13.83 -34.16
C PHE A 324 1.43 14.82 -34.76
N LEU A 325 0.39 14.24 -35.37
CA LEU A 325 -0.78 14.91 -35.91
C LEU A 325 -2.04 14.40 -35.20
N THR A 326 -3.07 15.25 -35.11
CA THR A 326 -4.42 14.81 -34.72
C THR A 326 -5.42 15.20 -35.79
N LYS A 327 -6.36 14.31 -36.10
CA LYS A 327 -7.30 14.45 -37.23
C LYS A 327 -8.21 15.67 -37.13
N ASP A 328 -8.43 16.14 -35.90
CA ASP A 328 -9.26 17.29 -35.55
C ASP A 328 -8.51 18.64 -35.61
N LYS A 329 -7.21 18.64 -35.91
CA LYS A 329 -6.39 19.86 -36.03
C LYS A 329 -5.84 19.99 -37.44
N ILE A 330 -6.60 20.73 -38.25
CA ILE A 330 -6.21 21.20 -39.57
C ILE A 330 -6.09 22.72 -39.57
N ASP A 331 -5.26 23.25 -40.45
CA ASP A 331 -5.17 24.69 -40.74
C ASP A 331 -6.30 25.15 -41.68
N GLU A 332 -6.26 26.43 -42.08
CA GLU A 332 -7.24 27.03 -43.00
C GLU A 332 -7.19 26.46 -44.43
N ASN A 333 -6.10 25.80 -44.81
CA ASN A 333 -5.91 25.13 -46.09
C ASN A 333 -6.27 23.63 -46.03
N GLY A 334 -6.67 23.13 -44.86
CA GLY A 334 -7.00 21.73 -44.63
C GLY A 334 -5.80 20.82 -44.34
N ALA A 335 -4.60 21.37 -44.20
CA ALA A 335 -3.39 20.60 -43.86
C ALA A 335 -3.34 20.31 -42.35
N TYR A 336 -2.92 19.10 -41.96
CA TYR A 336 -2.84 18.71 -40.56
C TYR A 336 -1.72 19.45 -39.83
N ILE A 337 -2.03 20.05 -38.67
CA ILE A 337 -1.08 20.87 -37.91
C ILE A 337 -0.12 19.98 -37.11
N PRO A 338 1.21 20.08 -37.33
CA PRO A 338 2.21 19.38 -36.53
C PRO A 338 2.14 19.76 -35.05
N GLN A 339 2.24 18.75 -34.18
CA GLN A 339 2.25 18.89 -32.73
C GLN A 339 3.43 18.15 -32.12
N LYS A 340 3.86 18.61 -30.95
CA LYS A 340 5.03 18.10 -30.24
C LYS A 340 4.74 17.95 -28.75
N LEU A 341 5.10 16.82 -28.16
CA LEU A 341 5.24 16.62 -26.72
C LEU A 341 6.72 16.44 -26.40
N GLU A 342 7.23 17.19 -25.42
CA GLU A 342 8.59 17.04 -24.91
C GLU A 342 8.56 16.72 -23.42
N TYR A 343 9.18 15.62 -23.03
CA TYR A 343 9.43 15.25 -21.65
C TYR A 343 10.94 15.24 -21.43
N LYS A 344 11.44 16.23 -20.67
CA LYS A 344 12.86 16.44 -20.40
C LYS A 344 13.16 16.19 -18.92
N ASN A 345 14.22 15.45 -18.62
CA ASN A 345 14.67 15.05 -17.28
C ASN A 345 13.54 14.44 -16.38
N VAL A 346 12.62 13.71 -17.01
CA VAL A 346 11.53 13.00 -16.32
C VAL A 346 12.03 11.70 -15.70
N ALA A 347 11.25 11.11 -14.79
CA ALA A 347 11.58 9.80 -14.24
C ALA A 347 11.60 8.72 -15.34
N ALA A 348 12.57 7.81 -15.32
CA ALA A 348 12.66 6.71 -16.29
C ALA A 348 11.40 5.83 -16.29
N SER A 349 10.71 5.73 -15.15
CA SER A 349 9.40 5.05 -15.02
C SER A 349 8.30 5.68 -15.88
N GLN A 350 8.32 7.00 -16.10
CA GLN A 350 7.37 7.68 -16.97
C GLN A 350 7.62 7.33 -18.45
N ILE A 351 8.90 7.24 -18.86
CA ILE A 351 9.26 6.81 -20.22
C ILE A 351 8.93 5.33 -20.42
N ARG A 352 9.24 4.48 -19.44
CA ARG A 352 8.85 3.05 -19.44
C ARG A 352 7.33 2.87 -19.59
N ALA A 353 6.53 3.73 -18.95
CA ALA A 353 5.07 3.73 -19.09
C ALA A 353 4.58 4.17 -20.48
N MET A 354 5.36 4.97 -21.22
CA MET A 354 5.05 5.36 -22.61
C MET A 354 5.43 4.26 -23.62
N VAL A 355 6.65 3.72 -23.51
CA VAL A 355 7.18 2.73 -24.49
C VAL A 355 6.73 1.30 -24.20
N GLY A 356 6.20 1.04 -23.01
CA GLY A 356 5.69 -0.27 -22.59
C GLY A 356 6.62 -1.02 -21.63
N ASN A 357 6.03 -1.54 -20.56
CA ASN A 357 6.71 -2.37 -19.56
C ASN A 357 7.26 -3.70 -20.09
N ARG A 358 6.79 -4.15 -21.26
CA ARG A 358 7.27 -5.34 -21.98
C ARG A 358 8.26 -5.06 -23.12
N MET A 359 8.47 -3.79 -23.47
CA MET A 359 9.55 -3.38 -24.37
C MET A 359 10.83 -3.07 -23.57
N MET A 360 10.67 -2.37 -22.45
CA MET A 360 11.72 -2.11 -21.46
C MET A 360 11.42 -2.92 -20.20
N LEU A 361 12.10 -4.05 -19.99
CA LEU A 361 11.78 -4.99 -18.89
C LEU A 361 12.32 -4.53 -17.53
N SER A 362 13.44 -3.81 -17.51
CA SER A 362 14.06 -3.25 -16.30
C SER A 362 14.57 -1.82 -16.54
N TYR A 363 15.13 -1.20 -15.49
CA TYR A 363 15.87 0.06 -15.59
C TYR A 363 17.39 -0.16 -15.74
N LEU A 364 17.89 -1.39 -15.80
CA LEU A 364 19.31 -1.68 -15.98
C LEU A 364 19.65 -1.66 -17.48
N VAL A 365 19.84 -0.46 -18.02
CA VAL A 365 20.17 -0.22 -19.42
C VAL A 365 21.68 -0.43 -19.63
N SER A 366 22.04 -1.30 -20.57
CA SER A 366 23.43 -1.59 -20.92
C SER A 366 23.94 -0.76 -22.10
N ASN A 367 23.05 -0.35 -23.01
CA ASN A 367 23.41 0.46 -24.18
C ASN A 367 22.22 1.26 -24.73
N ILE A 368 22.50 2.46 -25.25
CA ILE A 368 21.59 3.25 -26.08
C ILE A 368 22.38 3.70 -27.31
N ALA A 369 21.97 3.25 -28.49
CA ALA A 369 22.58 3.63 -29.76
C ALA A 369 21.58 4.43 -30.62
N ASP A 370 21.95 5.66 -30.99
CA ASP A 370 21.28 6.47 -32.01
C ASP A 370 22.14 6.40 -33.28
N LYS A 371 21.72 5.57 -34.25
CA LYS A 371 22.45 5.33 -35.50
C LYS A 371 21.44 5.16 -36.64
N ASP A 372 21.80 5.63 -37.83
CA ASP A 372 21.05 5.38 -39.08
C ASP A 372 19.54 5.71 -38.97
N GLY A 373 19.23 6.82 -38.28
CA GLY A 373 17.85 7.27 -38.05
C GLY A 373 17.04 6.39 -37.08
N THR A 374 17.68 5.49 -36.33
CA THR A 374 17.04 4.54 -35.40
C THR A 374 17.66 4.64 -34.01
N ILE A 375 16.82 4.73 -32.98
CA ILE A 375 17.24 4.66 -31.57
C ILE A 375 17.01 3.22 -31.10
N THR A 376 18.08 2.56 -30.66
CA THR A 376 18.07 1.21 -30.11
C THR A 376 18.46 1.26 -28.64
N VAL A 377 17.61 0.72 -27.77
CA VAL A 377 17.83 0.61 -26.32
C VAL A 377 17.91 -0.87 -25.96
N SER A 378 18.94 -1.24 -25.19
CA SER A 378 19.09 -2.59 -24.65
C SER A 378 19.52 -2.58 -23.18
N GLY A 379 19.16 -3.64 -22.47
CA GLY A 379 19.47 -3.80 -21.04
C GLY A 379 19.32 -5.24 -20.57
N LEU A 380 19.43 -5.42 -19.25
CA LEU A 380 19.43 -6.72 -18.58
C LEU A 380 18.41 -6.77 -17.44
N GLY A 381 17.85 -7.94 -17.15
CA GLY A 381 16.87 -8.18 -16.11
C GLY A 381 15.42 -7.89 -16.51
N ASP A 382 14.47 -8.45 -15.75
CA ASP A 382 13.03 -8.17 -15.84
C ASP A 382 12.47 -7.91 -14.43
N GLY A 383 11.94 -6.70 -14.23
CA GLY A 383 11.43 -6.21 -12.96
C GLY A 383 12.25 -5.04 -12.37
N HIS A 384 12.07 -4.80 -11.08
CA HIS A 384 12.69 -3.67 -10.37
C HIS A 384 14.13 -3.94 -9.91
N GLY A 385 14.51 -5.20 -9.69
CA GLY A 385 15.88 -5.56 -9.35
C GLY A 385 16.23 -5.54 -7.86
N VAL A 386 15.23 -5.44 -6.97
CA VAL A 386 15.43 -5.25 -5.52
C VAL A 386 15.04 -6.54 -4.82
N GLY A 387 15.88 -7.04 -3.92
CA GLY A 387 15.66 -8.31 -3.25
C GLY A 387 15.85 -9.52 -4.17
N LEU A 388 15.00 -10.54 -4.01
CA LEU A 388 15.12 -11.85 -4.63
C LEU A 388 15.01 -11.80 -6.16
N SER A 389 15.98 -12.40 -6.86
CA SER A 389 15.83 -12.80 -8.26
C SER A 389 15.26 -14.22 -8.33
N GLN A 390 14.17 -14.41 -9.08
CA GLN A 390 13.56 -15.73 -9.26
C GLN A 390 14.46 -16.67 -10.08
N TRP A 391 15.02 -16.18 -11.18
CA TRP A 391 16.02 -16.92 -11.97
C TRP A 391 17.31 -17.15 -11.18
N GLY A 392 17.78 -16.15 -10.42
CA GLY A 392 18.96 -16.31 -9.58
C GLY A 392 18.77 -17.34 -8.47
N ALA A 393 17.57 -17.42 -7.87
CA ALA A 393 17.23 -18.47 -6.92
C ALA A 393 17.18 -19.87 -7.55
N GLN A 394 16.62 -20.01 -8.75
CA GLN A 394 16.64 -21.27 -9.50
C GLN A 394 18.07 -21.74 -9.77
N ASN A 395 18.90 -20.88 -10.36
CA ASN A 395 20.26 -21.22 -10.74
C ASN A 395 21.16 -21.50 -9.51
N ARG A 396 20.91 -20.82 -8.36
CA ARG A 396 21.56 -21.13 -7.08
C ARG A 396 21.15 -22.50 -6.53
N ALA A 397 19.88 -22.85 -6.64
CA ALA A 397 19.35 -24.12 -6.20
C ALA A 397 19.84 -25.29 -7.07
N GLU A 398 19.97 -25.09 -8.39
CA GLU A 398 20.63 -26.01 -9.32
C GLU A 398 22.11 -26.19 -8.99
N ALA A 399 22.80 -25.12 -8.57
CA ALA A 399 24.16 -25.16 -8.02
C ALA A 399 24.23 -25.69 -6.56
N GLY A 400 23.16 -26.32 -6.05
CA GLY A 400 23.13 -27.01 -4.77
C GLY A 400 22.88 -26.15 -3.52
N GLN A 401 22.70 -24.84 -3.66
CA GLN A 401 22.39 -23.96 -2.51
C GLN A 401 20.99 -24.25 -1.96
N LYS A 402 20.88 -24.33 -0.64
CA LYS A 402 19.60 -24.52 0.07
C LYS A 402 18.86 -23.20 0.24
N TYR A 403 17.54 -23.27 0.42
CA TYR A 403 16.67 -22.09 0.48
C TYR A 403 17.13 -21.04 1.50
N ASN A 404 17.67 -21.47 2.65
CA ASN A 404 18.22 -20.59 3.68
C ASN A 404 19.45 -19.79 3.22
N GLN A 405 20.35 -20.41 2.44
CA GLN A 405 21.52 -19.76 1.84
C GLN A 405 21.09 -18.76 0.75
N ILE A 406 20.10 -19.14 -0.06
CA ILE A 406 19.56 -18.28 -1.13
C ILE A 406 18.90 -17.03 -0.53
N LEU A 407 18.04 -17.20 0.49
CA LEU A 407 17.38 -16.08 1.17
C LEU A 407 18.39 -15.16 1.88
N ALA A 408 19.42 -15.72 2.53
CA ALA A 408 20.47 -14.93 3.19
C ALA A 408 21.29 -14.08 2.20
N PHE A 409 21.46 -14.53 0.95
CA PHE A 409 22.10 -13.73 -0.09
C PHE A 409 21.25 -12.49 -0.45
N TYR A 410 19.96 -12.68 -0.73
CA TYR A 410 19.07 -11.60 -1.21
C TYR A 410 18.53 -10.66 -0.12
N TYR A 411 18.42 -11.14 1.12
CA TYR A 411 17.87 -10.39 2.25
C TYR A 411 18.88 -10.35 3.40
N ASP A 412 19.85 -9.44 3.27
CA ASP A 412 21.05 -9.43 4.12
C ASP A 412 20.75 -9.23 5.61
N GLY A 413 21.33 -10.05 6.48
CA GLY A 413 21.08 -10.01 7.92
C GLY A 413 19.63 -10.33 8.34
N ALA A 414 18.77 -10.82 7.44
CA ALA A 414 17.47 -11.35 7.81
C ALA A 414 17.59 -12.80 8.31
N SER A 415 16.82 -13.15 9.36
CA SER A 415 16.70 -14.52 9.85
C SER A 415 15.37 -15.14 9.45
N ILE A 416 15.39 -16.47 9.22
CA ILE A 416 14.18 -17.26 9.02
C ILE A 416 13.61 -17.61 10.40
N VAL A 417 12.31 -17.37 10.60
CA VAL A 417 11.58 -17.61 11.85
C VAL A 417 10.22 -18.20 11.50
N ARG A 418 9.75 -19.19 12.26
CA ARG A 418 8.35 -19.66 12.16
C ARG A 418 7.44 -18.68 12.91
N GLU A 419 6.55 -18.00 12.20
CA GLU A 419 5.67 -16.96 12.74
C GLU A 419 4.35 -17.53 13.27
N TYR A 420 3.89 -18.64 12.70
CA TYR A 420 2.64 -19.32 13.06
C TYR A 420 2.76 -20.84 12.80
N GLY A 421 1.89 -21.60 13.48
CA GLY A 421 1.74 -23.04 13.34
C GLY A 421 0.53 -23.41 12.49
N ASP A 422 -0.29 -24.34 12.97
CA ASP A 422 -1.46 -24.82 12.22
C ASP A 422 -2.66 -23.86 12.18
N ARG A 423 -3.52 -24.10 11.19
CA ARG A 423 -4.86 -23.48 11.13
C ARG A 423 -5.76 -24.05 12.23
N PRO A 424 -6.70 -23.27 12.77
CA PRO A 424 -7.65 -23.78 13.76
C PRO A 424 -8.41 -25.00 13.23
N VAL A 425 -8.39 -26.09 14.00
CA VAL A 425 -9.30 -27.22 13.77
C VAL A 425 -10.72 -26.73 14.10
N PRO A 426 -11.73 -26.96 13.23
CA PRO A 426 -13.11 -26.64 13.56
C PRO A 426 -13.56 -27.47 14.77
N VAL A 427 -13.75 -26.81 15.92
CA VAL A 427 -14.37 -27.46 17.08
C VAL A 427 -15.82 -27.73 16.71
N VAL A 428 -16.18 -29.02 16.62
CA VAL A 428 -17.57 -29.43 16.58
C VAL A 428 -18.07 -29.38 18.02
N GLU A 429 -18.49 -28.20 18.46
CA GLU A 429 -19.24 -28.08 19.71
C GLU A 429 -20.59 -28.79 19.51
N ALA A 430 -20.74 -29.94 20.16
CA ALA A 430 -22.06 -30.54 20.33
C ALA A 430 -22.94 -29.55 21.10
N PRO A 431 -24.25 -29.43 20.77
CA PRO A 431 -25.15 -28.55 21.52
C PRO A 431 -25.13 -28.92 23.01
N ALA A 432 -24.87 -27.95 23.88
CA ALA A 432 -24.96 -28.17 25.32
C ALA A 432 -26.41 -28.52 25.69
N GLU A 433 -26.60 -29.66 26.35
CA GLU A 433 -27.88 -29.95 27.00
C GLU A 433 -28.15 -28.93 28.11
N PRO A 434 -29.40 -28.50 28.32
CA PRO A 434 -29.73 -27.48 29.30
C PRO A 434 -29.60 -28.04 30.72
N THR A 435 -28.61 -27.57 31.48
CA THR A 435 -28.45 -27.89 32.90
C THR A 435 -29.34 -27.00 33.78
N GLU A 436 -30.11 -27.63 34.66
CA GLU A 436 -31.00 -26.96 35.61
C GLU A 436 -30.25 -26.13 36.66
N GLN A 437 -30.89 -25.05 37.13
CA GLN A 437 -30.43 -24.28 38.28
C GLN A 437 -30.80 -24.98 39.60
N LYS A 438 -29.89 -24.98 40.58
CA LYS A 438 -30.26 -25.03 42.00
C LYS A 438 -29.35 -24.15 42.85
N ALA A 439 -29.87 -23.76 44.01
CA ALA A 439 -29.52 -22.52 44.71
C ALA A 439 -28.30 -22.60 45.65
N ALA A 440 -27.97 -21.43 46.21
CA ALA A 440 -26.79 -21.15 47.04
C ALA A 440 -26.93 -21.56 48.52
N ASP A 441 -25.80 -21.55 49.23
CA ASP A 441 -25.73 -21.22 50.66
C ASP A 441 -24.40 -20.51 51.00
N THR A 442 -24.32 -19.91 52.19
CA THR A 442 -23.37 -18.88 52.66
C THR A 442 -22.67 -19.26 53.97
N THR A 443 -21.46 -18.73 54.24
CA THR A 443 -20.97 -18.35 55.60
C THR A 443 -19.60 -17.62 55.56
N GLU A 444 -19.12 -17.11 56.70
CA GLU A 444 -18.34 -15.86 56.85
C GLU A 444 -16.82 -15.95 57.21
N GLN A 445 -16.21 -14.75 57.20
CA GLN A 445 -14.97 -14.16 57.81
C GLN A 445 -14.34 -14.77 59.11
N PRO A 446 -13.19 -14.27 59.68
CA PRO A 446 -12.51 -12.95 59.49
C PRO A 446 -10.95 -12.91 59.34
N GLU A 447 -10.44 -11.68 59.26
CA GLU A 447 -9.03 -11.18 59.21
C GLU A 447 -8.39 -11.05 60.64
N PRO A 448 -7.09 -10.69 60.82
CA PRO A 448 -6.72 -9.25 60.98
C PRO A 448 -5.25 -8.79 60.67
N SER A 449 -5.10 -7.50 60.27
CA SER A 449 -4.14 -6.41 60.69
C SER A 449 -2.61 -6.67 60.94
N GLU A 450 -1.67 -5.69 61.06
CA GLU A 450 -1.69 -4.22 61.21
C GLU A 450 -0.30 -3.52 60.87
N GLN A 451 -0.33 -2.21 60.51
CA GLN A 451 0.58 -1.02 60.75
C GLN A 451 2.11 -1.14 61.14
N LYS A 452 3.04 -0.15 61.05
CA LYS A 452 3.19 1.26 60.54
C LYS A 452 4.69 1.76 60.67
N THR A 453 5.06 2.85 59.97
CA THR A 453 6.06 3.95 60.32
C THR A 453 7.54 3.64 60.69
N SER A 454 8.55 4.54 60.64
CA SER A 454 8.87 5.78 59.87
C SER A 454 10.26 6.36 60.29
N THR A 455 11.05 6.95 59.35
CA THR A 455 12.01 8.12 59.52
C THR A 455 13.17 8.04 60.59
N THR A 456 14.31 8.75 60.58
CA THR A 456 15.00 9.79 59.74
C THR A 456 16.54 9.83 60.08
N GLU A 457 17.39 10.47 59.24
CA GLU A 457 18.62 11.28 59.57
C GLU A 457 19.80 10.68 60.43
N GLU A 458 21.07 11.15 60.43
CA GLU A 458 21.86 12.19 59.69
C GLU A 458 23.40 11.80 59.64
N LEU A 459 24.23 12.66 59.04
CA LEU A 459 25.66 12.58 58.66
C LEU A 459 26.71 12.68 59.80
N ALA A 460 27.92 12.12 59.58
CA ALA A 460 29.22 12.85 59.62
C ALA A 460 30.46 11.93 59.39
N ALA A 461 31.57 12.51 58.91
CA ALA A 461 32.90 11.88 58.70
C ALA A 461 33.91 12.35 59.82
N VAL A 462 35.18 11.92 60.00
CA VAL A 462 36.31 11.69 59.06
C VAL A 462 37.37 10.71 59.67
N LYS A 463 38.22 10.15 58.78
CA LYS A 463 39.46 9.31 58.87
C LYS A 463 40.59 9.84 59.83
N PRO A 464 41.78 9.18 60.02
CA PRO A 464 42.47 8.05 59.30
C PRO A 464 42.98 6.90 60.25
N VAL A 465 43.92 5.96 59.99
CA VAL A 465 45.02 5.75 58.98
C VAL A 465 45.30 4.24 58.68
N GLN A 466 46.32 3.98 57.83
CA GLN A 466 47.24 2.82 57.62
C GLN A 466 47.28 1.60 58.58
N GLU A 467 47.71 0.39 58.19
CA GLU A 467 47.88 -0.29 56.87
C GLU A 467 48.17 -1.80 57.11
N THR A 468 47.69 -2.72 56.26
CA THR A 468 48.28 -4.06 55.99
C THR A 468 47.44 -4.78 54.91
N PRO A 469 48.04 -5.66 54.08
CA PRO A 469 47.38 -6.19 52.90
C PRO A 469 46.36 -7.28 53.26
N LYS A 470 45.08 -7.05 52.92
CA LYS A 470 44.05 -8.09 52.95
C LYS A 470 43.72 -8.57 51.54
N THR A 471 43.58 -9.90 51.45
CA THR A 471 42.88 -10.67 50.43
C THR A 471 41.74 -9.88 49.78
N PRO A 472 41.52 -9.96 48.44
CA PRO A 472 40.45 -9.22 47.78
C PRO A 472 39.11 -9.48 48.50
N VAL A 473 38.55 -8.43 49.07
CA VAL A 473 37.23 -8.47 49.70
C VAL A 473 36.23 -8.78 48.59
N ILE A 474 35.68 -9.98 48.62
CA ILE A 474 34.56 -10.34 47.76
C ILE A 474 33.40 -9.45 48.20
N ASP A 475 32.96 -8.58 47.30
CA ASP A 475 31.74 -7.82 47.53
C ASP A 475 30.58 -8.81 47.68
N GLN A 476 29.84 -8.69 48.79
CA GLN A 476 28.66 -9.52 49.09
C GLN A 476 27.36 -8.71 48.97
N THR A 477 27.45 -7.43 48.63
CA THR A 477 26.31 -6.51 48.56
C THR A 477 25.86 -6.32 47.13
N ALA A 478 24.54 -6.33 46.90
CA ALA A 478 23.98 -6.12 45.57
C ALA A 478 23.88 -4.61 45.25
N PRO A 479 24.10 -4.20 43.99
CA PRO A 479 23.92 -2.82 43.56
C PRO A 479 22.53 -2.28 43.94
N THR A 480 22.49 -1.16 44.66
CA THR A 480 21.23 -0.48 45.00
C THR A 480 20.67 0.24 43.78
N ILE A 481 19.42 -0.06 43.42
CA ILE A 481 18.64 0.67 42.40
C ILE A 481 17.71 1.67 43.10
N SER A 482 17.89 2.96 42.86
CA SER A 482 17.10 4.04 43.48
C SER A 482 16.57 5.06 42.46
N GLU A 483 15.81 6.06 42.93
CA GLU A 483 15.28 7.18 42.12
C GLU A 483 14.46 6.77 40.87
N VAL A 484 13.82 5.60 40.92
CA VAL A 484 13.16 4.97 39.78
C VAL A 484 11.93 5.77 39.33
N LYS A 485 11.94 6.27 38.09
CA LYS A 485 10.86 7.05 37.47
C LYS A 485 10.56 6.51 36.08
N VAL A 486 9.29 6.25 35.79
CA VAL A 486 8.82 5.94 34.44
C VAL A 486 7.76 6.96 34.02
N ASN A 487 8.06 7.76 32.99
CA ASN A 487 7.16 8.80 32.50
C ASN A 487 6.74 8.52 31.05
N VAL A 488 5.50 8.87 30.68
CA VAL A 488 4.94 8.68 29.34
C VAL A 488 4.54 10.03 28.75
N ASP A 489 5.29 10.49 27.75
CA ASP A 489 4.93 11.63 26.93
C ASP A 489 3.96 11.18 25.81
N HIS A 490 2.66 11.30 26.10
CA HIS A 490 1.58 10.94 25.18
C HIS A 490 1.56 11.81 23.91
N LEU A 491 2.10 13.04 23.96
CA LEU A 491 2.15 13.93 22.79
C LEU A 491 3.26 13.52 21.82
N LYS A 492 4.40 13.04 22.33
CA LYS A 492 5.55 12.58 21.54
C LYS A 492 5.57 11.06 21.31
N ASN A 493 4.65 10.30 21.90
CA ASN A 493 4.66 8.83 21.94
C ASN A 493 5.99 8.26 22.47
N LYS A 494 6.48 8.82 23.58
CA LYS A 494 7.75 8.41 24.22
C LYS A 494 7.51 7.95 25.65
N THR A 495 8.22 6.90 26.06
CA THR A 495 8.32 6.45 27.46
C THR A 495 9.77 6.61 27.90
N PHE A 496 9.98 7.26 29.04
CA PHE A 496 11.29 7.47 29.63
C PHE A 496 11.40 6.63 30.91
N VAL A 497 12.41 5.77 30.99
CA VAL A 497 12.77 5.00 32.18
C VAL A 497 14.05 5.59 32.75
N SER A 498 14.00 6.11 33.97
CA SER A 498 15.11 6.73 34.68
C SER A 498 15.29 6.07 36.04
N PHE A 499 16.52 5.85 36.49
CA PHE A 499 16.88 5.27 37.78
C PHE A 499 18.36 5.55 38.06
N LYS A 500 18.80 5.28 39.29
CA LYS A 500 20.18 5.46 39.73
C LYS A 500 20.75 4.16 40.27
N THR A 501 22.06 3.98 40.08
CA THR A 501 22.85 2.91 40.69
C THR A 501 23.92 3.52 41.59
N ASN A 502 24.19 2.91 42.75
CA ASN A 502 25.23 3.32 43.70
C ASN A 502 26.65 3.00 43.22
N GLU A 503 26.80 2.00 42.35
CA GLU A 503 28.09 1.40 41.99
C GLU A 503 28.14 0.95 40.52
N LYS A 504 29.27 0.34 40.11
CA LYS A 504 29.49 -0.13 38.73
C LYS A 504 28.88 -1.52 38.52
N ALA A 505 27.86 -1.61 37.68
CA ALA A 505 27.11 -2.85 37.44
C ALA A 505 26.86 -3.11 35.94
N LYS A 506 26.69 -4.38 35.57
CA LYS A 506 26.01 -4.80 34.34
C LYS A 506 24.51 -4.56 34.52
N VAL A 507 23.96 -3.65 33.73
CA VAL A 507 22.58 -3.20 33.85
C VAL A 507 21.74 -3.64 32.65
N THR A 508 20.59 -4.24 32.95
CA THR A 508 19.59 -4.67 31.99
C THR A 508 18.29 -3.92 32.26
N VAL A 509 17.79 -3.20 31.25
CA VAL A 509 16.53 -2.45 31.28
C VAL A 509 15.64 -3.00 30.18
N TYR A 510 14.47 -3.52 30.52
CA TYR A 510 13.54 -4.12 29.57
C TYR A 510 12.11 -3.63 29.81
N LEU A 511 11.25 -3.71 28.80
CA LEU A 511 9.82 -3.43 28.96
C LEU A 511 9.02 -4.70 28.68
N LYS A 512 8.01 -4.97 29.52
CA LYS A 512 7.07 -6.09 29.38
C LYS A 512 5.62 -5.67 29.51
N ASP A 513 4.73 -6.44 28.89
CA ASP A 513 3.28 -6.24 29.01
C ASP A 513 2.71 -6.82 30.31
N SER A 514 1.40 -6.62 30.53
CA SER A 514 0.69 -7.15 31.68
C SER A 514 0.57 -8.68 31.71
N LYS A 515 0.87 -9.37 30.62
CA LYS A 515 0.95 -10.85 30.54
C LYS A 515 2.38 -11.36 30.80
N GLY A 516 3.31 -10.47 31.15
CA GLY A 516 4.69 -10.81 31.47
C GLY A 516 5.62 -10.89 30.25
N LYS A 517 5.13 -10.69 29.02
CA LYS A 517 5.94 -10.82 27.80
C LYS A 517 6.86 -9.61 27.65
N ILE A 518 8.17 -9.85 27.74
CA ILE A 518 9.19 -8.85 27.41
C ILE A 518 9.13 -8.57 25.91
N PHE A 519 8.92 -7.31 25.53
CA PHE A 519 8.80 -6.89 24.12
C PHE A 519 9.95 -6.01 23.64
N THR A 520 10.80 -5.51 24.55
CA THR A 520 12.05 -4.83 24.18
C THR A 520 13.04 -4.80 25.34
N TYR A 521 14.33 -4.66 25.01
CA TYR A 521 15.41 -4.30 25.93
C TYR A 521 15.90 -2.90 25.54
N LEU A 522 15.83 -1.94 26.47
CA LEU A 522 16.39 -0.58 26.31
C LEU A 522 17.87 -0.54 26.70
N LEU A 523 18.30 -1.53 27.48
CA LEU A 523 19.69 -1.83 27.81
C LEU A 523 19.75 -3.34 28.11
N LYS A 524 20.82 -4.03 27.69
CA LYS A 524 21.00 -5.45 28.00
C LYS A 524 22.46 -5.73 28.37
N ASP A 525 22.65 -6.20 29.59
CA ASP A 525 23.87 -6.66 30.23
C ASP A 525 25.06 -5.68 30.08
N ALA A 526 24.74 -4.38 29.95
CA ALA A 526 25.70 -3.35 29.63
C ALA A 526 26.36 -2.83 30.90
N LEU A 527 27.69 -2.84 30.93
CA LEU A 527 28.46 -2.35 32.07
C LEU A 527 28.37 -0.82 32.17
N THR A 528 27.71 -0.32 33.21
CA THR A 528 27.59 1.12 33.51
C THR A 528 28.33 1.45 34.79
N GLY A 529 28.87 2.67 34.88
CA GLY A 529 29.33 3.22 36.16
C GLY A 529 28.15 3.60 37.08
N ALA A 530 28.48 3.96 38.31
CA ALA A 530 27.52 4.53 39.27
C ALA A 530 26.89 5.82 38.72
N GLY A 531 25.66 6.11 39.16
CA GLY A 531 24.92 7.33 38.80
C GLY A 531 23.61 7.06 38.07
N THR A 532 23.05 8.13 37.51
CA THR A 532 21.71 8.15 36.92
C THR A 532 21.72 7.66 35.47
N ILE A 533 20.93 6.62 35.19
CA ILE A 533 20.75 6.02 33.87
C ILE A 533 19.35 6.35 33.39
N THR A 534 19.23 6.96 32.21
CA THR A 534 17.94 7.25 31.56
C THR A 534 17.90 6.60 30.19
N LYS A 535 16.79 5.93 29.87
CA LYS A 535 16.53 5.30 28.58
C LYS A 535 15.18 5.71 28.02
N GLU A 536 15.14 5.96 26.72
CA GLU A 536 13.94 6.31 25.98
C GLU A 536 13.42 5.10 25.20
N TYR A 537 12.10 4.96 25.13
CA TYR A 537 11.40 4.03 24.27
C TYR A 537 10.31 4.75 23.47
N ASN A 538 10.16 4.39 22.19
CA ASN A 538 9.06 4.86 21.36
C ASN A 538 7.80 4.01 21.61
N SER A 539 6.90 4.51 22.44
CA SER A 539 5.65 3.85 22.82
C SER A 539 4.55 3.90 21.73
N TYR A 540 4.83 4.46 20.55
CA TYR A 540 3.90 4.45 19.41
C TYR A 540 3.48 3.03 18.97
N SER A 541 4.25 1.99 19.27
CA SER A 541 3.84 0.60 18.96
C SER A 541 2.98 -0.08 20.03
N LEU A 542 2.85 0.50 21.23
CA LEU A 542 2.09 -0.09 22.34
C LEU A 542 0.59 0.16 22.21
N ALA A 543 -0.24 -0.79 22.63
CA ALA A 543 -1.68 -0.60 22.74
C ALA A 543 -2.02 0.26 23.97
N ASN A 544 -3.29 0.61 24.15
CA ASN A 544 -3.72 1.19 25.42
C ASN A 544 -3.69 0.09 26.49
N GLY A 545 -3.05 0.35 27.64
CA GLY A 545 -2.92 -0.63 28.71
C GLY A 545 -1.79 -0.34 29.69
N LYS A 546 -1.69 -1.21 30.70
CA LYS A 546 -0.64 -1.19 31.74
C LYS A 546 0.55 -2.05 31.31
N TYR A 547 1.74 -1.49 31.48
CA TYR A 547 3.04 -2.03 31.09
C TYR A 547 4.00 -1.93 32.27
N TYR A 548 5.15 -2.61 32.18
CA TYR A 548 6.17 -2.63 33.23
C TYR A 548 7.55 -2.42 32.65
N ALA A 549 8.38 -1.64 33.32
CA ALA A 549 9.80 -1.48 33.00
C ALA A 549 10.63 -2.25 34.02
N GLY A 550 11.22 -3.38 33.63
CA GLY A 550 12.10 -4.15 34.49
C GLY A 550 13.52 -3.61 34.43
N ILE A 551 14.12 -3.36 35.59
CA ILE A 551 15.50 -2.93 35.74
C ILE A 551 16.21 -4.00 36.58
N ILE A 552 17.36 -4.46 36.12
CA ILE A 552 18.23 -5.43 36.79
C ILE A 552 19.63 -4.82 36.81
N ALA A 553 20.32 -4.89 37.96
CA ALA A 553 21.73 -4.56 38.08
C ALA A 553 22.47 -5.77 38.69
N VAL A 554 23.62 -6.11 38.12
CA VAL A 554 24.51 -7.18 38.59
C VAL A 554 25.93 -6.61 38.68
N ASP A 555 26.58 -6.69 39.83
CA ASP A 555 27.96 -6.20 39.99
C ASP A 555 29.00 -7.12 39.28
N LEU A 556 30.28 -6.96 39.62
CA LEU A 556 31.37 -7.82 39.14
C LEU A 556 31.54 -9.11 39.97
N SER A 557 30.99 -9.18 41.18
CA SER A 557 30.95 -10.34 42.07
C SER A 557 29.75 -11.27 41.79
N ASN A 558 28.82 -10.84 40.93
CA ASN A 558 27.52 -11.42 40.58
C ASN A 558 26.39 -11.23 41.61
N ASN A 559 26.51 -10.29 42.57
CA ASN A 559 25.38 -9.88 43.39
C ASN A 559 24.36 -9.11 42.55
N ARG A 560 23.07 -9.38 42.76
CA ARG A 560 21.99 -8.95 41.85
C ARG A 560 20.86 -8.24 42.57
N SER A 561 20.45 -7.09 42.05
CA SER A 561 19.19 -6.43 42.41
C SER A 561 18.26 -6.29 41.20
N SER A 562 16.97 -6.08 41.46
CA SER A 562 16.01 -5.78 40.40
C SER A 562 14.73 -5.09 40.90
N THR A 563 14.12 -4.28 40.05
CA THR A 563 12.84 -3.59 40.31
C THR A 563 11.97 -3.58 39.05
N LEU A 564 10.66 -3.35 39.23
CA LEU A 564 9.65 -3.48 38.17
C LEU A 564 8.52 -2.42 38.27
N PRO A 565 8.83 -1.11 38.15
CA PRO A 565 7.81 -0.06 38.03
C PRO A 565 6.82 -0.29 36.88
N SER A 566 5.55 0.02 37.11
CA SER A 566 4.51 0.00 36.07
C SER A 566 4.25 1.38 35.47
N PHE A 567 3.83 1.42 34.21
CA PHE A 567 3.40 2.63 33.50
C PHE A 567 2.19 2.35 32.61
N GLU A 568 1.43 3.37 32.24
CA GLU A 568 0.25 3.22 31.37
C GLU A 568 0.44 3.94 30.04
N VAL A 569 0.04 3.27 28.96
CA VAL A 569 -0.12 3.90 27.65
C VAL A 569 -1.61 4.16 27.44
N LYS A 570 -1.94 5.42 27.15
CA LYS A 570 -3.28 5.89 26.79
C LYS A 570 -3.15 6.72 25.53
N LYS A 571 -3.61 6.19 24.40
CA LYS A 571 -3.68 6.88 23.11
C LYS A 571 -5.10 7.25 22.79
N ASP A 572 -5.23 8.35 22.04
CA ASP A 572 -6.48 8.72 21.40
C ASP A 572 -6.84 7.70 20.30
N LYS A 573 -8.13 7.38 20.21
CA LYS A 573 -8.72 6.53 19.17
C LYS A 573 -9.75 7.30 18.33
N THR A 574 -10.07 8.52 18.70
CA THR A 574 -11.05 9.36 18.02
C THR A 574 -10.34 10.21 16.97
N ALA A 575 -10.92 10.28 15.77
CA ALA A 575 -10.40 11.15 14.72
C ALA A 575 -10.91 12.58 14.94
N PRO A 576 -10.11 13.63 14.65
CA PRO A 576 -10.54 15.02 14.74
C PRO A 576 -11.87 15.26 14.03
N LYS A 577 -12.90 15.63 14.77
CA LYS A 577 -14.22 15.96 14.23
C LYS A 577 -14.17 17.27 13.46
N ILE A 578 -14.26 17.18 12.14
CA ILE A 578 -14.46 18.33 11.26
C ILE A 578 -15.95 18.69 11.24
N SER A 579 -16.29 19.92 11.58
CA SER A 579 -17.68 20.41 11.66
C SER A 579 -17.82 21.82 11.06
N SER A 580 -19.05 22.35 11.00
CA SER A 580 -19.35 23.70 10.50
C SER A 580 -18.79 24.01 9.09
N VAL A 581 -18.72 23.00 8.24
CA VAL A 581 -18.09 23.07 6.90
C VAL A 581 -18.95 23.91 5.96
N LYS A 582 -18.40 25.03 5.50
CA LYS A 582 -19.01 25.94 4.53
C LYS A 582 -18.02 26.21 3.39
N ALA A 583 -18.50 26.17 2.16
CA ALA A 583 -17.79 26.67 1.00
C ALA A 583 -18.73 27.60 0.24
N SER A 584 -18.37 28.89 0.16
CA SER A 584 -19.11 29.91 -0.57
C SER A 584 -18.26 30.52 -1.67
N ILE A 585 -18.89 31.23 -2.61
CA ILE A 585 -18.26 31.78 -3.81
C ILE A 585 -18.69 33.23 -3.99
N ASP A 586 -17.71 34.14 -4.02
CA ASP A 586 -17.87 35.47 -4.55
C ASP A 586 -17.49 35.46 -6.03
N ASN A 587 -18.51 35.38 -6.89
CA ASN A 587 -18.36 35.42 -8.34
C ASN A 587 -17.99 36.82 -8.88
N LYS A 588 -18.15 37.91 -8.10
CA LYS A 588 -17.73 39.25 -8.50
C LYS A 588 -16.22 39.39 -8.35
N ASN A 589 -15.69 38.98 -7.19
CA ASN A 589 -14.27 39.11 -6.85
C ASN A 589 -13.41 37.88 -7.23
N ASN A 590 -14.00 36.83 -7.82
CA ASN A 590 -13.32 35.58 -8.18
C ASN A 590 -12.64 34.90 -6.96
N LYS A 591 -13.36 34.82 -5.84
CA LYS A 591 -12.87 34.23 -4.58
C LYS A 591 -13.84 33.17 -4.06
N ALA A 592 -13.33 31.98 -3.75
CA ALA A 592 -14.06 30.99 -2.96
C ALA A 592 -13.58 31.08 -1.50
N HIS A 593 -14.53 31.11 -0.56
CA HIS A 593 -14.25 31.14 0.88
C HIS A 593 -14.62 29.78 1.48
N ILE A 594 -13.68 29.17 2.18
CA ILE A 594 -13.80 27.85 2.79
C ILE A 594 -13.62 28.01 4.30
N THR A 595 -14.63 27.63 5.07
CA THR A 595 -14.59 27.66 6.54
C THR A 595 -14.97 26.29 7.09
N PHE A 596 -14.26 25.84 8.12
CA PHE A 596 -14.61 24.64 8.89
C PHE A 596 -14.05 24.75 10.30
N LYS A 597 -14.58 23.96 11.24
CA LYS A 597 -14.09 23.86 12.62
C LYS A 597 -13.49 22.48 12.87
N THR A 598 -12.38 22.45 13.59
CA THR A 598 -11.84 21.24 14.23
C THR A 598 -12.11 21.29 15.74
N ASN A 599 -12.42 20.16 16.35
CA ASN A 599 -12.59 20.03 17.81
C ASN A 599 -11.26 20.05 18.58
N GLU A 600 -10.16 19.70 17.92
CA GLU A 600 -8.84 19.47 18.53
C GLU A 600 -7.69 19.90 17.62
N ASN A 601 -6.45 19.86 18.13
CA ASN A 601 -5.26 20.21 17.36
C ASN A 601 -4.90 19.10 16.35
N ALA A 602 -4.85 19.43 15.07
CA ALA A 602 -4.63 18.43 14.01
C ALA A 602 -3.73 18.95 12.88
N LYS A 603 -3.06 18.04 12.15
CA LYS A 603 -2.51 18.31 10.82
C LYS A 603 -3.64 18.33 9.80
N VAL A 604 -3.81 19.49 9.16
CA VAL A 604 -4.92 19.78 8.27
C VAL A 604 -4.44 19.93 6.83
N THR A 605 -5.10 19.20 5.94
CA THR A 605 -4.94 19.25 4.49
C THR A 605 -6.25 19.68 3.86
N VAL A 606 -6.20 20.72 3.01
CA VAL A 606 -7.33 21.29 2.29
C VAL A 606 -6.95 21.46 0.83
N TYR A 607 -7.69 20.86 -0.09
CA TYR A 607 -7.42 20.97 -1.52
C TYR A 607 -8.69 21.04 -2.37
N ILE A 608 -8.55 21.60 -3.58
CA ILE A 608 -9.63 21.77 -4.56
C ILE A 608 -9.51 20.69 -5.65
N LYS A 609 -10.62 20.08 -6.05
CA LYS A 609 -10.73 19.16 -7.20
C LYS A 609 -11.74 19.67 -8.23
N ASN A 610 -11.49 19.37 -9.50
CA ASN A 610 -12.48 19.52 -10.57
C ASN A 610 -13.45 18.32 -10.61
N ASN A 611 -14.45 18.37 -11.51
CA ASN A 611 -15.42 17.29 -11.70
C ASN A 611 -14.84 15.96 -12.23
N SER A 612 -13.59 15.96 -12.73
CA SER A 612 -12.87 14.73 -13.13
C SER A 612 -11.96 14.19 -12.01
N GLY A 613 -12.10 14.68 -10.78
CA GLY A 613 -11.30 14.24 -9.63
C GLY A 613 -9.85 14.77 -9.58
N LYS A 614 -9.40 15.51 -10.60
CA LYS A 614 -8.05 16.10 -10.65
C LYS A 614 -7.92 17.20 -9.60
N ILE A 615 -6.89 17.10 -8.77
CA ILE A 615 -6.53 18.16 -7.80
C ILE A 615 -6.01 19.38 -8.57
N LEU A 616 -6.58 20.54 -8.29
CA LEU A 616 -6.24 21.82 -8.91
C LEU A 616 -5.27 22.65 -8.06
N SER A 617 -5.43 22.60 -6.73
CA SER A 617 -4.57 23.31 -5.78
C SER A 617 -4.71 22.76 -4.36
N TYR A 618 -3.64 22.83 -3.57
CA TYR A 618 -3.66 22.65 -2.12
C TYR A 618 -3.66 24.03 -1.45
N LEU A 619 -4.66 24.31 -0.61
CA LEU A 619 -4.73 25.52 0.21
C LEU A 619 -3.95 25.33 1.52
N LYS A 620 -4.01 24.10 2.07
CA LYS A 620 -3.13 23.59 3.11
C LYS A 620 -2.72 22.17 2.78
N LYS A 621 -1.48 21.80 3.11
CA LYS A 621 -0.99 20.43 3.03
C LYS A 621 -0.21 20.08 4.29
N ASP A 622 -0.80 19.21 5.10
CA ASP A 622 -0.27 18.60 6.32
C ASP A 622 0.21 19.61 7.37
N ILE A 623 -0.41 20.78 7.39
CA ILE A 623 -0.09 21.92 8.27
C ILE A 623 -0.74 21.69 9.64
N GLN A 624 0.04 21.72 10.71
CA GLN A 624 -0.49 21.68 12.08
C GLN A 624 -1.33 22.94 12.36
N THR A 625 -2.55 22.75 12.85
CA THR A 625 -3.45 23.82 13.29
C THR A 625 -3.92 23.57 14.72
N LYS A 626 -4.23 24.65 15.45
CA LYS A 626 -4.96 24.56 16.72
C LYS A 626 -6.43 24.20 16.48
N ALA A 627 -7.06 23.63 17.50
CA ALA A 627 -8.51 23.46 17.57
C ALA A 627 -9.25 24.78 17.30
N GLY A 628 -10.42 24.72 16.67
CA GLY A 628 -11.25 25.88 16.35
C GLY A 628 -11.49 26.09 14.86
N THR A 629 -11.92 27.31 14.53
CA THR A 629 -12.36 27.69 13.18
C THR A 629 -11.16 28.01 12.29
N ILE A 630 -11.12 27.37 11.12
CA ILE A 630 -10.08 27.54 10.10
C ILE A 630 -10.76 28.12 8.85
N ASN A 631 -10.29 29.28 8.41
CA ASN A 631 -10.72 29.96 7.20
C ASN A 631 -9.64 29.85 6.13
N GLN A 632 -10.02 29.57 4.89
CA GLN A 632 -9.16 29.49 3.71
C GLN A 632 -9.83 30.20 2.53
N GLU A 633 -9.03 30.77 1.64
CA GLU A 633 -9.50 31.42 0.42
C GLU A 633 -8.84 30.78 -0.81
N TYR A 634 -9.57 30.73 -1.92
CA TYR A 634 -9.04 30.26 -3.20
C TYR A 634 -9.45 31.19 -4.34
N ASN A 635 -8.49 31.59 -5.18
CA ASN A 635 -8.71 32.43 -6.34
C ASN A 635 -9.31 31.60 -7.50
N THR A 636 -10.52 31.97 -7.95
CA THR A 636 -11.28 31.26 -8.99
C THR A 636 -11.18 31.92 -10.37
N LYS A 637 -10.29 32.90 -10.56
CA LYS A 637 -10.14 33.65 -11.83
C LYS A 637 -9.80 32.74 -13.01
N SER A 638 -9.01 31.68 -12.80
CA SER A 638 -8.66 30.67 -13.81
C SER A 638 -9.71 29.57 -14.01
N LEU A 639 -10.71 29.44 -13.13
CA LEU A 639 -11.72 28.38 -13.22
C LEU A 639 -12.79 28.68 -14.27
N GLY A 640 -13.21 27.67 -15.02
CA GLY A 640 -14.42 27.73 -15.86
C GLY A 640 -15.69 27.61 -15.03
N ASN A 641 -16.85 27.86 -15.64
CA ASN A 641 -18.15 27.65 -14.99
C ASN A 641 -18.34 26.16 -14.65
N GLY A 642 -18.90 25.88 -13.47
CA GLY A 642 -19.16 24.52 -13.00
C GLY A 642 -18.91 24.32 -11.51
N LYS A 643 -19.18 23.10 -11.04
CA LYS A 643 -19.03 22.68 -9.64
C LYS A 643 -17.62 22.17 -9.35
N TYR A 644 -17.05 22.62 -8.25
CA TYR A 644 -15.72 22.24 -7.77
C TYR A 644 -15.81 21.72 -6.34
N SER A 645 -15.06 20.66 -6.04
CA SER A 645 -15.08 20.02 -4.72
C SER A 645 -13.92 20.52 -3.87
N VAL A 646 -14.21 20.88 -2.63
CA VAL A 646 -13.23 21.14 -1.57
C VAL A 646 -13.15 19.88 -0.71
N VAL A 647 -11.96 19.28 -0.60
CA VAL A 647 -11.73 18.19 0.35
C VAL A 647 -10.89 18.72 1.50
N ILE A 648 -11.37 18.47 2.72
CA ILE A 648 -10.72 18.83 3.98
C ILE A 648 -10.46 17.52 4.72
N SER A 649 -9.24 17.31 5.20
CA SER A 649 -8.92 16.18 6.10
C SER A 649 -8.06 16.65 7.25
N ALA A 650 -8.33 16.14 8.44
CA ALA A 650 -7.64 16.46 9.68
C ALA A 650 -7.09 15.16 10.29
N THR A 651 -5.85 15.19 10.77
CA THR A 651 -5.14 14.05 11.35
C THR A 651 -4.51 14.46 12.69
N ASP A 652 -4.80 13.76 13.77
CA ASP A 652 -4.21 14.05 15.09
C ASP A 652 -2.74 13.58 15.21
N THR A 653 -2.16 13.66 16.41
CA THR A 653 -0.83 13.11 16.72
C THR A 653 -0.80 11.58 16.81
N SER A 654 -1.94 10.94 17.08
CA SER A 654 -2.11 9.47 17.09
C SER A 654 -2.25 8.86 15.68
N LYS A 655 -2.40 9.71 14.65
CA LYS A 655 -2.74 9.43 13.25
C LYS A 655 -4.20 9.01 12.97
N ASN A 656 -5.11 9.23 13.91
CA ASN A 656 -6.54 9.14 13.63
C ASN A 656 -6.91 10.24 12.64
N ARG A 657 -7.62 9.89 11.55
CA ARG A 657 -7.89 10.80 10.43
C ARG A 657 -9.35 10.84 10.06
N SER A 658 -9.88 12.05 9.93
CA SER A 658 -11.19 12.33 9.34
C SER A 658 -11.05 13.03 8.00
N SER A 659 -12.09 12.95 7.17
CA SER A 659 -12.17 13.70 5.93
C SER A 659 -13.61 14.07 5.63
N VAL A 660 -13.82 15.28 5.11
CA VAL A 660 -15.12 15.77 4.65
C VAL A 660 -14.93 16.44 3.29
N THR A 661 -15.94 16.32 2.42
CA THR A 661 -15.97 16.97 1.11
C THR A 661 -17.16 17.90 1.05
N THR A 662 -16.93 19.13 0.60
CA THR A 662 -17.98 20.10 0.25
C THR A 662 -17.72 20.63 -1.16
N SER A 663 -18.52 21.57 -1.65
CA SER A 663 -18.39 22.09 -3.01
C SER A 663 -18.88 23.52 -3.14
N PHE A 664 -18.28 24.27 -4.05
CA PHE A 664 -18.80 25.56 -4.54
C PHE A 664 -19.00 25.51 -6.06
N GLU A 665 -19.81 26.42 -6.60
CA GLU A 665 -20.12 26.47 -8.03
C GLU A 665 -19.72 27.82 -8.63
N VAL A 666 -18.80 27.82 -9.59
CA VAL A 666 -18.37 29.04 -10.29
C VAL A 666 -19.42 29.38 -11.36
N LYS A 667 -19.99 30.58 -11.26
CA LYS A 667 -20.98 31.14 -12.18
C LYS A 667 -20.52 32.51 -12.67
N LYS A 668 -19.59 32.52 -13.62
CA LYS A 668 -19.19 33.76 -14.32
C LYS A 668 -20.31 34.19 -15.24
N VAL A 669 -20.83 35.39 -14.99
CA VAL A 669 -21.79 36.06 -15.87
C VAL A 669 -21.09 36.37 -17.18
N VAL A 670 -21.44 35.63 -18.23
CA VAL A 670 -21.02 35.97 -19.59
C VAL A 670 -21.74 37.26 -19.96
N LYS A 671 -21.02 38.40 -19.94
CA LYS A 671 -21.52 39.64 -20.56
C LYS A 671 -21.76 39.34 -22.03
N MET A 672 -23.02 39.14 -22.41
CA MET A 672 -23.37 38.85 -23.79
C MET A 672 -23.03 40.08 -24.64
N LYS A 673 -22.18 39.87 -25.66
CA LYS A 673 -21.85 40.95 -26.59
C LYS A 673 -23.12 41.35 -27.33
N THR A 674 -23.49 42.62 -27.26
CA THR A 674 -24.52 43.20 -28.13
C THR A 674 -23.84 43.95 -29.28
N GLY A 675 -24.59 44.17 -30.35
CA GLY A 675 -24.19 45.05 -31.44
C GLY A 675 -25.41 45.65 -32.13
N LYS A 676 -25.23 46.77 -32.83
CA LYS A 676 -26.30 47.46 -33.56
C LYS A 676 -26.16 47.25 -35.06
N VAL A 677 -27.30 47.01 -35.71
CA VAL A 677 -27.39 46.87 -37.16
C VAL A 677 -27.10 48.21 -37.85
N THR A 678 -26.10 48.25 -38.73
CA THR A 678 -25.66 49.49 -39.38
C THR A 678 -26.42 49.83 -40.68
N VAL A 679 -27.00 48.82 -41.33
CA VAL A 679 -27.70 48.93 -42.63
C VAL A 679 -29.22 48.98 -42.48
N THR A 680 -29.92 49.56 -43.47
CA THR A 680 -31.39 49.73 -43.48
C THR A 680 -32.15 48.41 -43.25
N ARG A 681 -31.70 47.32 -43.88
CA ARG A 681 -32.26 45.97 -43.72
C ARG A 681 -31.13 44.93 -43.76
N LEU A 682 -31.04 44.08 -42.73
CA LEU A 682 -30.04 43.01 -42.63
C LEU A 682 -30.73 41.65 -42.55
N ASN A 683 -30.48 40.77 -43.53
CA ASN A 683 -31.09 39.44 -43.56
C ASN A 683 -30.50 38.53 -42.47
N VAL A 684 -31.40 37.87 -41.72
CA VAL A 684 -31.08 36.82 -40.76
C VAL A 684 -31.21 35.47 -41.47
N ARG A 685 -30.18 34.63 -41.41
CA ARG A 685 -30.12 33.34 -42.11
C ARG A 685 -30.09 32.15 -41.16
N SER A 686 -30.52 30.98 -41.63
CA SER A 686 -30.52 29.74 -40.85
C SER A 686 -29.11 29.17 -40.57
N SER A 687 -28.12 29.52 -41.40
CA SER A 687 -26.72 29.09 -41.27
C SER A 687 -25.76 30.24 -41.56
N ALA A 688 -24.49 30.07 -41.16
CA ALA A 688 -23.41 31.06 -41.33
C ALA A 688 -22.88 31.12 -42.78
N SER A 689 -23.78 31.35 -43.75
CA SER A 689 -23.47 31.38 -45.18
C SER A 689 -24.44 32.27 -45.95
N THR A 690 -23.97 32.92 -47.02
CA THR A 690 -24.81 33.66 -47.96
C THR A 690 -25.82 32.75 -48.70
N LYS A 691 -25.54 31.44 -48.78
CA LYS A 691 -26.46 30.42 -49.32
C LYS A 691 -27.49 29.93 -48.30
N GLY A 692 -27.37 30.29 -47.01
CA GLY A 692 -28.33 29.89 -45.97
C GLY A 692 -29.70 30.54 -46.17
N LYS A 693 -30.79 29.78 -45.96
CA LYS A 693 -32.18 30.26 -46.10
C LYS A 693 -32.39 31.51 -45.23
N VAL A 694 -32.97 32.56 -45.81
CA VAL A 694 -33.37 33.76 -45.05
C VAL A 694 -34.57 33.39 -44.19
N ILE A 695 -34.43 33.59 -42.87
CA ILE A 695 -35.45 33.30 -41.84
C ILE A 695 -36.03 34.58 -41.22
N GLY A 696 -35.60 35.74 -41.71
CA GLY A 696 -36.06 37.04 -41.23
C GLY A 696 -35.14 38.18 -41.64
N SER A 697 -35.41 39.39 -41.13
CA SER A 697 -34.52 40.54 -41.30
C SER A 697 -34.61 41.51 -40.13
N LEU A 698 -33.52 42.24 -39.88
CA LEU A 698 -33.39 43.27 -38.88
C LEU A 698 -33.39 44.66 -39.53
N LYS A 699 -33.81 45.69 -38.78
CA LYS A 699 -33.80 47.09 -39.21
C LYS A 699 -32.54 47.82 -38.72
N LYS A 700 -32.18 48.94 -39.36
CA LYS A 700 -31.09 49.83 -38.89
C LYS A 700 -31.28 50.22 -37.42
N ASN A 701 -30.17 50.36 -36.69
CA ASN A 701 -30.08 50.63 -35.26
C ASN A 701 -30.71 49.58 -34.32
N GLN A 702 -31.32 48.50 -34.85
CA GLN A 702 -31.81 47.40 -34.02
C GLN A 702 -30.63 46.74 -33.28
N THR A 703 -30.74 46.65 -31.96
CA THR A 703 -29.73 45.99 -31.13
C THR A 703 -29.98 44.48 -31.14
N VAL A 704 -28.93 43.70 -31.39
CA VAL A 704 -28.95 42.24 -31.34
C VAL A 704 -27.97 41.70 -30.31
N THR A 705 -28.32 40.56 -29.71
CA THR A 705 -27.43 39.82 -28.80
C THR A 705 -26.66 38.77 -29.58
N ILE A 706 -25.33 38.88 -29.59
CA ILE A 706 -24.40 37.97 -30.24
C ILE A 706 -24.12 36.81 -29.28
N VAL A 707 -24.54 35.61 -29.70
CA VAL A 707 -24.38 34.34 -28.98
C VAL A 707 -23.02 33.71 -29.28
N SER A 708 -22.58 33.75 -30.55
CA SER A 708 -21.27 33.24 -30.97
C SER A 708 -20.79 33.89 -32.26
N THR A 709 -19.55 33.56 -32.65
CA THR A 709 -18.88 34.05 -33.86
C THR A 709 -18.42 32.86 -34.68
N THR A 710 -18.63 32.89 -36.00
CA THR A 710 -18.23 31.81 -36.92
C THR A 710 -17.82 32.42 -38.26
N GLY A 711 -16.53 32.38 -38.60
CA GLY A 711 -15.99 33.08 -39.79
C GLY A 711 -16.40 34.55 -39.81
N SER A 712 -16.94 35.02 -40.94
CA SER A 712 -17.46 36.39 -41.11
C SER A 712 -18.90 36.60 -40.59
N TRP A 713 -19.44 35.68 -39.79
CA TRP A 713 -20.82 35.73 -39.27
C TRP A 713 -20.88 35.84 -37.75
N TYR A 714 -21.90 36.56 -37.26
CA TYR A 714 -22.38 36.49 -35.88
C TYR A 714 -23.61 35.59 -35.81
N LYS A 715 -23.62 34.65 -34.86
CA LYS A 715 -24.84 33.98 -34.43
C LYS A 715 -25.53 34.87 -33.41
N ILE A 716 -26.79 35.21 -33.65
CA ILE A 716 -27.58 36.11 -32.81
C ILE A 716 -28.84 35.42 -32.28
N LYS A 717 -29.38 35.93 -31.17
CA LYS A 717 -30.74 35.60 -30.74
C LYS A 717 -31.75 36.30 -31.66
N TYR A 718 -32.74 35.58 -32.18
CA TYR A 718 -33.77 36.09 -33.07
C TYR A 718 -35.14 35.49 -32.70
N GLY A 719 -36.01 36.29 -32.10
CA GLY A 719 -37.26 35.79 -31.51
C GLY A 719 -37.01 34.73 -30.42
N LYS A 720 -37.69 33.58 -30.54
CA LYS A 720 -37.49 32.41 -29.67
C LYS A 720 -36.32 31.50 -30.10
N THR A 721 -35.67 31.78 -31.25
CA THR A 721 -34.61 30.92 -31.83
C THR A 721 -33.30 31.70 -32.00
N THR A 722 -32.35 31.14 -32.77
CA THR A 722 -31.11 31.82 -33.17
C THR A 722 -30.98 31.85 -34.68
N GLY A 723 -30.40 32.91 -35.21
CA GLY A 723 -30.04 33.03 -36.63
C GLY A 723 -28.65 33.61 -36.82
N TYR A 724 -28.20 33.70 -38.06
CA TYR A 724 -26.88 34.23 -38.42
C TYR A 724 -27.00 35.51 -39.24
N VAL A 725 -26.13 36.49 -38.96
CA VAL A 725 -26.00 37.75 -39.69
C VAL A 725 -24.53 38.03 -40.00
N SER A 726 -24.24 38.72 -41.11
CA SER A 726 -22.85 39.08 -41.43
C SER A 726 -22.31 40.08 -40.40
N LYS A 727 -21.07 39.86 -39.95
CA LYS A 727 -20.36 40.76 -39.02
C LYS A 727 -20.22 42.17 -39.55
N SER A 728 -20.02 42.32 -40.86
CA SER A 728 -19.79 43.60 -41.55
C SER A 728 -20.90 44.64 -41.33
N TYR A 729 -22.07 44.20 -40.88
CA TYR A 729 -23.26 45.03 -40.71
C TYR A 729 -23.72 45.16 -39.25
N ILE A 730 -22.88 44.75 -38.28
CA ILE A 730 -23.12 44.85 -36.84
C ILE A 730 -21.94 45.57 -36.18
N LYS A 731 -22.19 46.74 -35.57
CA LYS A 731 -21.20 47.54 -34.83
C LYS A 731 -21.39 47.43 -33.31
#